data_AF-A0A4U0WNC4-F1
#
_entry.id   AF-A0A4U0WNC4-F1
#
_cell.length_a   1.000
_cell.length_b   1.000
_cell.length_c   1.000
_cell.angle_alpha   90.00
_cell.angle_beta   90.00
_cell.angle_gamma   90.00
#
_symmetry.space_group_name_H-M   'P 1'
#
loop_
_entity.id
_entity.type
_entity.pdbx_description
1 polymer ?
#
loop_
_entity_poly.entity_id
_entity_poly.type
_entity_poly.pdbx_seq_one_letter_code
_entity_poly.pdbx_strand_id
1 'polypeptide(L)'
;MFVLLDAILRGPPEDKTPQSYTGAGAGRAQAKKPAIGTLAVAELQPPFVAQPPAIGLFNDQCNATPAAMADRTPPLVFPDTGVSLPAHAITPLPQLAGRKRKHGRPPTEEPKRQRARLAGRPTRLRKSTRVQVEIPMDIWREVFAVSDPKELFQARMLNRKFYEEFSYNNTWKRSRLNFYGTEMPPPPEGLKEWQYLDLVTGRGCMSAGCGKETRKPYWAFLRRWCEECFLEKIIKADAAKASMLQYPDLLDCIPSALVDSWYNYQCVNYDCDTLRYLNYGPKDIIYLKSDVTRIINEYDEFRSRQHEHLGARFSDKSEEQLHWVEQRTTKTSSRLQEIRAVEKWDTNRSREKVEANKNIKQRRRNFYTSKAKELVPPLEEAALRLIPAFYRFCNVPNEPTLRSWNNLLKKLEPHRAKAEAMVRAERLARAGLQLSPYVQYTKIRQLSNTIPEVELVLSLADESTKELDVHAEHGDLADFIICALRAIWCKYQNVSDDAKPTSPFDHNRKYSLSLLDVNTVMDEKILPALGLDKRKKGSGRFFLCPGCKRNDINRRFTVEELFEHIYEKHATAVGDFDIFRQGNSRGALEDQTLLYCAIPWSRNLPMLASHHKATGKWDPDDSSPYQHAPRASDLDDVNISLFAGRSVSRDPIVGSDRFVDDVLHAASLLRDTPLKSQHRSQLALWYALDRCKLRLNGKQRLEESIRARRIGDGEPSFSACEDLVRELARVGDFDLFNGFHCKACEFSISSRNIKRYGRKGVSFGELSRHYKEFGSRLDDTHELREWSTRMISLPPEQELCLALSEPGMETAMQIFDLLFPADGVEDSDGDSVGIDVRLAVPMVDFVVPGTDSAEAYETLEGLDDIDLLSAFDLMSTETFGNTCSFSFGPTGI
;
A
#
# COMPACT_ATOMS: atom_id res chain seq x y z
N MET A 1 28.80 -12.40 -20.93
CA MET A 1 29.20 -13.62 -21.67
C MET A 1 30.16 -13.40 -22.85
N PHE A 2 29.76 -12.90 -24.03
CA PHE A 2 30.65 -12.85 -25.21
C PHE A 2 31.92 -11.99 -25.07
N VAL A 3 31.87 -10.88 -24.33
CA VAL A 3 33.07 -10.05 -24.04
C VAL A 3 34.06 -10.80 -23.13
N LEU A 4 33.53 -11.62 -22.21
CA LEU A 4 34.34 -12.44 -21.31
C LEU A 4 34.96 -13.62 -22.05
N LEU A 5 34.20 -14.24 -22.96
CA LEU A 5 34.71 -15.28 -23.86
C LEU A 5 35.84 -14.75 -24.76
N ASP A 6 35.69 -13.54 -25.30
CA ASP A 6 36.75 -12.88 -26.09
C ASP A 6 38.00 -12.60 -25.26
N ALA A 7 37.87 -12.25 -23.98
CA ALA A 7 39.01 -12.07 -23.08
C ALA A 7 39.72 -13.38 -22.73
N ILE A 8 38.97 -14.46 -22.47
CA ILE A 8 39.52 -15.79 -22.16
C ILE A 8 40.24 -16.38 -23.38
N LEU A 9 39.66 -16.24 -24.58
CA LEU A 9 40.23 -16.76 -25.83
C LEU A 9 41.49 -16.02 -26.27
N ARG A 10 41.73 -14.79 -25.81
CA ARG A 10 42.90 -13.98 -26.22
C ARG A 10 44.17 -14.27 -25.42
N GLY A 11 44.08 -15.01 -24.29
CA GLY A 11 45.22 -15.27 -23.41
C GLY A 11 45.81 -14.00 -22.76
N PRO A 12 46.68 -14.13 -21.74
CA PRO A 12 47.42 -12.99 -21.20
C PRO A 12 48.43 -12.47 -22.25
N PRO A 13 48.66 -11.15 -22.34
CA PRO A 13 49.66 -10.61 -23.26
C PRO A 13 51.05 -11.10 -22.87
N GLU A 14 51.81 -11.62 -23.84
CA GLU A 14 53.20 -12.05 -23.65
C GLU A 14 54.04 -10.90 -23.07
N ASP A 15 54.73 -11.20 -21.96
CA ASP A 15 55.71 -10.32 -21.32
C ASP A 15 56.82 -9.96 -22.31
N LYS A 16 56.78 -8.74 -22.83
CA LYS A 16 57.93 -8.13 -23.50
C LYS A 16 58.78 -7.43 -22.46
N THR A 17 59.96 -7.98 -22.25
CA THR A 17 61.07 -7.39 -21.49
C THR A 17 61.32 -5.93 -21.87
N PRO A 18 61.58 -5.03 -20.91
CA PRO A 18 61.81 -3.63 -21.21
C PRO A 18 63.25 -3.41 -21.69
N GLN A 19 63.40 -3.09 -22.99
CA GLN A 19 64.62 -2.46 -23.50
C GLN A 19 64.69 -1.02 -23.00
N SER A 20 65.82 -0.71 -22.37
CA SER A 20 66.29 0.60 -21.98
C SER A 20 66.43 1.53 -23.18
N TYR A 21 65.90 2.75 -23.07
CA TYR A 21 66.39 3.88 -23.85
C TYR A 21 66.42 5.14 -23.00
N THR A 22 67.64 5.66 -22.87
CA THR A 22 68.04 6.98 -22.38
C THR A 22 67.56 8.08 -23.31
N GLY A 23 67.15 9.23 -22.76
CA GLY A 23 66.91 10.44 -23.56
C GLY A 23 66.43 11.62 -22.74
N ALA A 24 67.32 12.59 -22.54
CA ALA A 24 67.16 13.79 -21.73
C ALA A 24 66.20 14.83 -22.33
N GLY A 25 65.66 15.71 -21.48
CA GLY A 25 64.93 16.90 -21.90
C GLY A 25 64.42 17.72 -20.71
N ALA A 26 65.22 18.68 -20.25
CA ALA A 26 64.91 19.59 -19.17
C ALA A 26 63.81 20.62 -19.54
N GLY A 27 62.94 20.95 -18.58
CA GLY A 27 61.95 22.02 -18.72
C GLY A 27 61.35 22.39 -17.36
N ARG A 28 61.94 23.40 -16.72
CA ARG A 28 61.65 23.90 -15.37
C ARG A 28 60.48 24.90 -15.45
N ALA A 29 59.41 24.71 -14.66
CA ALA A 29 58.48 25.79 -14.31
C ALA A 29 57.83 25.52 -12.94
N GLN A 30 57.97 26.51 -12.07
CA GLN A 30 57.57 26.52 -10.66
C GLN A 30 56.05 26.73 -10.52
N ALA A 31 55.42 26.06 -9.54
CA ALA A 31 54.17 26.52 -8.96
C ALA A 31 54.10 26.19 -7.46
N LYS A 32 53.87 27.26 -6.69
CA LYS A 32 53.82 27.36 -5.23
C LYS A 32 52.69 26.50 -4.62
N LYS A 33 52.99 25.78 -3.53
CA LYS A 33 52.00 25.26 -2.57
C LYS A 33 51.86 26.26 -1.41
N PRO A 34 50.65 26.58 -0.91
CA PRO A 34 50.49 27.15 0.41
C PRO A 34 50.40 26.04 1.46
N ALA A 35 51.01 26.32 2.61
CA ALA A 35 50.98 25.53 3.82
C ALA A 35 49.58 25.48 4.43
N ILE A 36 49.20 24.33 5.00
CA ILE A 36 48.12 24.20 5.96
C ILE A 36 48.71 23.58 7.22
N GLY A 37 48.48 24.27 8.33
CA GLY A 37 49.10 24.04 9.62
C GLY A 37 48.65 22.77 10.31
N THR A 38 49.60 22.26 11.08
CA THR A 38 49.52 21.14 12.01
C THR A 38 48.66 21.54 13.22
N LEU A 39 47.59 20.80 13.48
CA LEU A 39 46.91 20.78 14.78
C LEU A 39 47.08 19.38 15.38
N ALA A 40 47.69 19.36 16.55
CA ALA A 40 47.97 18.18 17.35
C ALA A 40 46.66 17.51 17.81
N VAL A 41 46.60 16.17 17.71
CA VAL A 41 45.59 15.34 18.37
C VAL A 41 46.33 14.37 19.27
N ALA A 42 45.95 14.39 20.54
CA ALA A 42 46.50 13.58 21.61
C ALA A 42 46.28 12.07 21.37
N GLU A 43 47.35 11.32 21.64
CA GLU A 43 47.39 9.86 21.71
C GLU A 43 46.55 9.37 22.90
N LEU A 44 45.51 8.57 22.62
CA LEU A 44 44.81 7.76 23.62
C LEU A 44 45.15 6.29 23.36
N GLN A 45 45.73 5.64 24.37
CA GLN A 45 46.05 4.21 24.40
C GLN A 45 44.78 3.34 24.35
N PRO A 46 44.83 2.16 23.71
CA PRO A 46 43.74 1.18 23.79
C PRO A 46 43.83 0.33 25.08
N PRO A 47 42.70 -0.08 25.67
CA PRO A 47 42.70 -0.91 26.87
C PRO A 47 42.91 -2.40 26.56
N PHE A 48 43.47 -3.05 27.59
CA PHE A 48 43.80 -4.47 27.75
C PHE A 48 42.75 -5.46 27.20
N VAL A 49 43.26 -6.46 26.46
CA VAL A 49 42.55 -7.70 26.13
C VAL A 49 42.79 -8.72 27.25
N ALA A 50 41.73 -9.11 27.94
CA ALA A 50 41.76 -10.19 28.93
C ALA A 50 41.77 -11.57 28.22
N GLN A 51 42.72 -12.43 28.59
CA GLN A 51 42.78 -13.83 28.17
C GLN A 51 41.79 -14.69 28.97
N PRO A 52 41.15 -15.70 28.38
CA PRO A 52 40.38 -16.69 29.13
C PRO A 52 41.31 -17.74 29.78
N PRO A 53 40.92 -18.34 30.92
CA PRO A 53 41.78 -19.23 31.68
C PRO A 53 41.91 -20.61 31.04
N ALA A 54 43.12 -21.16 31.13
CA ALA A 54 43.45 -22.54 30.81
C ALA A 54 42.72 -23.51 31.76
N ILE A 55 42.00 -24.47 31.19
CA ILE A 55 41.46 -25.62 31.91
C ILE A 55 42.44 -26.78 31.75
N GLY A 56 42.80 -27.33 32.91
CA GLY A 56 43.86 -28.31 33.08
C GLY A 56 43.57 -29.67 32.50
N LEU A 57 44.68 -30.31 32.15
CA LEU A 57 44.85 -31.73 31.89
C LEU A 57 44.41 -32.56 33.10
N PHE A 58 43.53 -33.53 32.89
CA PHE A 58 43.55 -34.77 33.66
C PHE A 58 43.50 -35.97 32.71
N ASN A 59 44.48 -36.84 32.95
CA ASN A 59 44.72 -38.12 32.35
C ASN A 59 43.70 -39.11 32.93
N ASP A 60 43.11 -39.99 32.11
CA ASP A 60 42.92 -41.38 32.51
C ASP A 60 42.84 -42.29 31.26
N GLN A 61 43.69 -43.32 31.32
CA GLN A 61 43.83 -44.39 30.36
C GLN A 61 42.73 -45.43 30.59
N CYS A 62 42.22 -46.07 29.53
CA CYS A 62 42.22 -47.53 29.35
C CYS A 62 41.49 -47.99 28.07
N ASN A 63 42.27 -48.59 27.17
CA ASN A 63 42.02 -49.70 26.24
C ASN A 63 40.59 -50.22 26.00
N ALA A 64 40.16 -50.26 24.73
CA ALA A 64 39.83 -51.50 23.99
C ALA A 64 39.43 -51.23 22.52
N THR A 65 39.98 -52.03 21.60
CA THR A 65 39.75 -52.11 20.15
C THR A 65 38.36 -52.72 19.77
N PRO A 66 37.95 -52.70 18.47
CA PRO A 66 36.57 -52.45 18.06
C PRO A 66 35.74 -53.72 17.85
N ALA A 67 34.44 -53.63 18.13
CA ALA A 67 33.43 -54.56 17.66
C ALA A 67 32.59 -53.88 16.57
N ALA A 68 32.72 -54.40 15.34
CA ALA A 68 31.80 -54.13 14.26
C ALA A 68 30.43 -54.72 14.61
N MET A 69 29.42 -53.87 14.76
CA MET A 69 28.02 -54.29 14.63
C MET A 69 27.33 -53.36 13.64
N ALA A 70 26.81 -54.00 12.59
CA ALA A 70 26.04 -53.40 11.53
C ALA A 70 24.72 -52.87 12.10
N ASP A 71 24.55 -51.55 12.06
CA ASP A 71 23.26 -50.93 12.35
C ASP A 71 22.52 -50.68 11.05
N ARG A 72 21.46 -51.49 10.85
CA ARG A 72 20.52 -51.38 9.74
C ARG A 72 19.57 -50.23 10.05
N THR A 73 19.98 -49.01 9.70
CA THR A 73 19.04 -47.90 9.56
C THR A 73 18.26 -48.08 8.24
N PRO A 74 16.92 -48.15 8.26
CA PRO A 74 16.15 -48.08 7.03
C PRO A 74 16.30 -46.66 6.43
N PRO A 75 16.48 -46.52 5.11
CA PRO A 75 16.46 -45.21 4.49
C PRO A 75 15.10 -44.56 4.70
N LEU A 76 15.10 -43.29 5.14
CA LEU A 76 13.93 -42.42 5.08
C LEU A 76 13.50 -42.28 3.61
N VAL A 77 12.56 -43.14 3.23
CA VAL A 77 11.80 -43.03 1.98
C VAL A 77 10.88 -41.82 2.13
N PHE A 78 11.24 -40.71 1.49
CA PHE A 78 10.23 -39.73 1.11
C PHE A 78 9.23 -40.45 0.20
N PRO A 79 7.92 -40.25 0.34
CA PRO A 79 6.99 -40.73 -0.66
C PRO A 79 7.39 -40.11 -1.99
N ASP A 80 7.97 -40.95 -2.85
CA ASP A 80 8.00 -40.76 -4.28
C ASP A 80 6.53 -40.68 -4.67
N THR A 81 6.02 -39.45 -4.77
CA THR A 81 4.75 -39.21 -5.44
C THR A 81 5.05 -39.52 -6.90
N GLY A 82 4.90 -40.79 -7.26
CA GLY A 82 4.88 -41.33 -8.61
C GLY A 82 3.71 -40.81 -9.42
N VAL A 83 3.43 -39.51 -9.31
CA VAL A 83 2.78 -38.75 -10.36
C VAL A 83 3.88 -38.54 -11.39
N SER A 84 3.82 -39.33 -12.47
CA SER A 84 4.50 -38.96 -13.71
C SER A 84 4.21 -37.49 -13.96
N LEU A 85 5.24 -36.65 -13.87
CA LEU A 85 5.20 -35.32 -14.44
C LEU A 85 4.79 -35.51 -15.90
N PRO A 86 3.63 -35.01 -16.37
CA PRO A 86 3.41 -34.94 -17.79
C PRO A 86 4.57 -34.12 -18.35
N ALA A 87 5.21 -34.67 -19.38
CA ALA A 87 6.19 -33.95 -20.19
C ALA A 87 5.65 -32.53 -20.38
N HIS A 88 6.47 -31.54 -20.03
CA HIS A 88 6.15 -30.13 -20.25
C HIS A 88 5.72 -29.97 -21.72
N ALA A 89 4.41 -29.98 -21.96
CA ALA A 89 3.82 -29.29 -23.06
C ALA A 89 4.26 -27.85 -22.84
N ILE A 90 5.20 -27.41 -23.66
CA ILE A 90 5.49 -26.00 -23.85
C ILE A 90 4.17 -25.43 -24.39
N THR A 91 3.28 -25.02 -23.50
CA THR A 91 2.23 -24.09 -23.87
C THR A 91 2.98 -22.85 -24.31
N PRO A 92 2.85 -22.43 -25.58
CA PRO A 92 3.43 -21.17 -26.00
C PRO A 92 2.90 -20.10 -25.04
N LEU A 93 3.79 -19.23 -24.56
CA LEU A 93 3.37 -17.95 -23.95
C LEU A 93 2.17 -17.42 -24.74
N PRO A 94 1.07 -16.98 -24.10
CA PRO A 94 0.01 -16.30 -24.82
C PRO A 94 0.70 -15.19 -25.60
N GLN A 95 0.61 -15.27 -26.93
CA GLN A 95 1.07 -14.19 -27.79
C GLN A 95 0.38 -12.96 -27.27
N LEU A 96 1.14 -12.05 -26.64
CA LEU A 96 0.66 -10.75 -26.24
C LEU A 96 -0.03 -10.18 -27.47
N ALA A 97 -1.37 -10.13 -27.42
CA ALA A 97 -2.20 -9.61 -28.47
C ALA A 97 -1.55 -8.30 -28.91
N GLY A 98 -1.11 -8.28 -30.16
CA GLY A 98 -0.36 -7.17 -30.72
C GLY A 98 -1.13 -5.90 -30.40
N ARG A 99 -0.49 -4.98 -29.66
CA ARG A 99 -0.99 -3.60 -29.55
C ARG A 99 -1.28 -3.14 -30.98
N LYS A 100 -2.57 -3.04 -31.32
CA LYS A 100 -3.05 -2.41 -32.55
C LYS A 100 -2.34 -1.06 -32.62
N ARG A 101 -1.36 -0.97 -33.52
CA ARG A 101 -0.68 0.29 -33.82
C ARG A 101 -1.78 1.21 -34.33
N LYS A 102 -1.96 2.37 -33.70
CA LYS A 102 -2.77 3.46 -34.24
C LYS A 102 -2.29 3.73 -35.67
N HIS A 103 -3.09 3.31 -36.64
CA HIS A 103 -3.01 3.80 -38.02
C HIS A 103 -3.40 5.28 -38.03
N GLY A 104 -2.75 6.06 -38.90
CA GLY A 104 -3.22 7.39 -39.28
C GLY A 104 -2.32 8.56 -38.83
N ARG A 105 -1.10 8.64 -39.38
CA ARG A 105 -0.52 9.96 -39.70
C ARG A 105 0.03 9.88 -41.13
N PRO A 106 -0.39 10.76 -42.06
CA PRO A 106 0.07 10.70 -43.45
C PRO A 106 1.59 10.93 -43.52
N PRO A 107 2.29 10.28 -44.47
CA PRO A 107 3.73 10.36 -44.58
C PRO A 107 4.11 11.76 -45.07
N THR A 108 4.73 12.54 -44.20
CA THR A 108 5.43 13.75 -44.61
C THR A 108 6.77 13.33 -45.23
N GLU A 109 6.96 13.64 -46.50
CA GLU A 109 8.19 13.35 -47.24
C GLU A 109 9.36 14.17 -46.67
N GLU A 110 10.17 13.55 -45.82
CA GLU A 110 11.49 14.07 -45.48
C GLU A 110 12.60 13.31 -46.24
N PRO A 111 13.62 14.02 -46.77
CA PRO A 111 14.60 13.45 -47.67
C PRO A 111 15.53 12.46 -46.96
N LYS A 112 15.72 11.31 -47.61
CA LYS A 112 16.61 10.20 -47.24
C LYS A 112 18.08 10.65 -47.16
N ARG A 113 18.49 11.29 -46.05
CA ARG A 113 19.91 11.52 -45.76
C ARG A 113 20.54 10.31 -45.06
N GLN A 114 21.19 9.51 -45.90
CA GLN A 114 22.47 8.82 -45.69
C GLN A 114 22.69 8.07 -44.37
N ARG A 115 22.49 6.76 -44.52
CA ARG A 115 22.78 5.65 -43.61
C ARG A 115 24.28 5.33 -43.49
N ALA A 116 25.14 6.34 -43.30
CA ALA A 116 26.61 6.19 -43.33
C ALA A 116 27.33 6.30 -41.96
N ARG A 117 26.64 6.09 -40.83
CA ARG A 117 27.23 6.22 -39.47
C ARG A 117 27.14 4.95 -38.59
N LEU A 118 27.32 3.76 -39.16
CA LEU A 118 27.31 2.49 -38.41
C LEU A 118 28.68 1.78 -38.33
N ALA A 119 29.80 2.50 -38.47
CA ALA A 119 31.14 1.92 -38.37
C ALA A 119 31.66 1.68 -36.93
N GLY A 120 30.84 1.91 -35.89
CA GLY A 120 31.30 1.81 -34.49
C GLY A 120 30.33 1.10 -33.53
N ARG A 121 29.31 0.41 -34.04
CA ARG A 121 28.48 -0.45 -33.18
C ARG A 121 29.08 -1.86 -33.20
N PRO A 122 29.23 -2.53 -32.05
CA PRO A 122 29.60 -3.94 -32.00
C PRO A 122 28.74 -4.68 -33.02
N THR A 123 29.40 -5.36 -33.95
CA THR A 123 28.75 -6.16 -35.00
C THR A 123 27.76 -7.08 -34.30
N ARG A 124 26.46 -6.78 -34.40
CA ARG A 124 25.44 -7.77 -34.10
C ARG A 124 25.82 -8.97 -34.95
N LEU A 125 26.13 -10.09 -34.30
CA LEU A 125 26.39 -11.36 -34.98
C LEU A 125 25.32 -11.50 -36.07
N ARG A 126 25.75 -11.51 -37.33
CA ARG A 126 24.83 -11.66 -38.45
C ARG A 126 24.14 -13.00 -38.23
N LYS A 127 22.81 -13.00 -38.09
CA LYS A 127 22.00 -14.20 -37.86
C LYS A 127 22.27 -15.32 -38.87
N SER A 128 22.87 -15.00 -40.02
CA SER A 128 23.18 -15.93 -41.10
C SER A 128 24.53 -16.64 -40.98
N THR A 129 25.44 -16.21 -40.10
CA THR A 129 26.75 -16.85 -39.95
C THR A 129 26.71 -17.79 -38.76
N ARG A 130 26.61 -19.10 -39.02
CA ARG A 130 26.79 -20.12 -37.97
C ARG A 130 28.20 -19.97 -37.40
N VAL A 131 28.32 -19.96 -36.08
CA VAL A 131 29.62 -20.04 -35.41
C VAL A 131 30.25 -21.38 -35.82
N GLN A 132 31.33 -21.34 -36.61
CA GLN A 132 31.95 -22.54 -37.16
C GLN A 132 32.73 -23.35 -36.13
N VAL A 133 33.11 -22.72 -35.02
CA VAL A 133 33.89 -23.35 -33.95
C VAL A 133 32.95 -23.75 -32.82
N GLU A 134 32.79 -25.05 -32.60
CA GLU A 134 32.15 -25.55 -31.39
C GLU A 134 33.04 -25.24 -30.19
N ILE A 135 32.50 -24.52 -29.20
CA ILE A 135 33.21 -24.23 -27.96
C ILE A 135 33.04 -25.44 -27.04
N PRO A 136 34.13 -26.10 -26.58
CA PRO A 136 34.06 -27.22 -25.64
C PRO A 136 33.32 -26.84 -24.36
N MET A 137 32.61 -27.82 -23.77
CA MET A 137 31.83 -27.58 -22.54
C MET A 137 32.69 -27.14 -21.36
N ASP A 138 33.96 -27.51 -21.30
CA ASP A 138 34.87 -27.07 -20.22
C ASP A 138 35.11 -25.56 -20.25
N ILE A 139 35.19 -24.95 -21.45
CA ILE A 139 35.28 -23.49 -21.58
C ILE A 139 33.97 -22.85 -21.12
N TRP A 140 32.82 -23.44 -21.48
CA TRP A 140 31.53 -22.97 -20.99
C TRP A 140 31.41 -23.06 -19.47
N ARG A 141 31.94 -24.10 -18.83
CA ARG A 141 31.98 -24.25 -17.37
C ARG A 141 32.75 -23.11 -16.71
N GLU A 142 33.91 -22.75 -17.24
CA GLU A 142 34.69 -21.62 -16.73
C GLU A 142 33.96 -20.28 -16.93
N VAL A 143 33.30 -20.09 -18.08
CA VAL A 143 32.45 -18.91 -18.31
C VAL A 143 31.27 -18.87 -17.33
N PHE A 144 30.59 -19.99 -17.13
CA PHE A 144 29.46 -20.08 -16.20
C PHE A 144 29.89 -19.87 -14.75
N ALA A 145 31.06 -20.38 -14.36
CA ALA A 145 31.61 -20.22 -13.02
C ALA A 145 31.86 -18.76 -12.62
N VAL A 146 32.01 -17.83 -13.56
CA VAL A 146 32.21 -16.39 -13.27
C VAL A 146 31.02 -15.51 -13.69
N SER A 147 29.96 -16.11 -14.22
CA SER A 147 28.77 -15.38 -14.67
C SER A 147 27.82 -15.07 -13.51
N ASP A 148 27.04 -13.99 -13.65
CA ASP A 148 25.93 -13.68 -12.71
C ASP A 148 24.94 -14.86 -12.72
N PRO A 149 24.52 -15.38 -11.54
CA PRO A 149 23.52 -16.44 -11.46
C PRO A 149 22.25 -16.19 -12.29
N LYS A 150 21.85 -14.93 -12.50
CA LYS A 150 20.72 -14.57 -13.37
C LYS A 150 20.95 -14.94 -14.84
N GLU A 151 22.18 -14.80 -15.32
CA GLU A 151 22.56 -15.21 -16.67
C GLU A 151 22.57 -16.74 -16.77
N LEU A 152 22.93 -17.46 -15.72
CA LEU A 152 22.88 -18.92 -15.68
C LEU A 152 21.46 -19.46 -15.80
N PHE A 153 20.49 -18.85 -15.12
CA PHE A 153 19.07 -19.22 -15.30
C PHE A 153 18.60 -19.04 -16.74
N GLN A 154 19.05 -17.98 -17.42
CA GLN A 154 18.73 -17.78 -18.84
C GLN A 154 19.44 -18.81 -19.72
N ALA A 155 20.73 -19.07 -19.46
CA ALA A 155 21.52 -20.05 -20.19
C ALA A 155 20.91 -21.46 -20.08
N ARG A 156 20.40 -21.83 -18.89
CA ARG A 156 19.69 -23.09 -18.65
C ARG A 156 18.51 -23.31 -19.59
N MET A 157 17.86 -22.24 -20.04
CA MET A 157 16.70 -22.31 -20.95
C MET A 157 17.10 -22.30 -22.44
N LEU A 158 18.38 -22.13 -22.78
CA LEU A 158 18.80 -22.01 -24.18
C LEU A 158 18.93 -23.34 -24.91
N ASN A 159 19.45 -24.38 -24.25
CA ASN A 159 19.64 -25.70 -24.86
C ASN A 159 19.75 -26.82 -23.80
N ARG A 160 19.59 -28.07 -24.25
CA ARG A 160 19.63 -29.27 -23.39
C ARG A 160 20.99 -29.51 -22.73
N LYS A 161 22.11 -29.30 -23.44
CA LYS A 161 23.47 -29.50 -22.88
C LYS A 161 23.73 -28.56 -21.69
N PHE A 162 23.28 -27.31 -21.80
CA PHE A 162 23.35 -26.33 -20.71
C PHE A 162 22.44 -26.74 -19.56
N TYR A 163 21.23 -27.22 -19.85
CA TYR A 163 20.35 -27.75 -18.81
C TYR A 163 20.99 -28.91 -18.02
N GLU A 164 21.61 -29.86 -18.72
CA GLU A 164 22.35 -30.97 -18.11
C GLU A 164 23.54 -30.46 -17.28
N GLU A 165 24.31 -29.50 -17.79
CA GLU A 165 25.44 -28.90 -17.07
C GLU A 165 24.99 -28.18 -15.78
N PHE A 166 23.87 -27.46 -15.84
CA PHE A 166 23.30 -26.79 -14.67
C PHE A 166 22.58 -27.73 -13.70
N SER A 167 22.49 -29.02 -14.00
CA SER A 167 22.00 -30.02 -13.05
C SER A 167 23.04 -30.34 -11.97
N TYR A 168 24.33 -30.05 -12.23
CA TYR A 168 25.41 -30.19 -11.25
C TYR A 168 25.51 -28.96 -10.33
N ASN A 169 25.60 -29.20 -9.00
CA ASN A 169 25.69 -28.11 -8.01
C ASN A 169 27.01 -27.31 -8.07
N ASN A 170 28.09 -27.87 -8.61
CA ASN A 170 29.41 -27.24 -8.56
C ASN A 170 29.47 -25.94 -9.37
N THR A 171 28.86 -25.91 -10.57
CA THR A 171 28.83 -24.71 -11.44
C THR A 171 28.13 -23.54 -10.74
N TRP A 172 27.00 -23.82 -10.08
CA TRP A 172 26.26 -22.84 -9.28
C TRP A 172 27.06 -22.37 -8.07
N LYS A 173 27.71 -23.28 -7.34
CA LYS A 173 28.57 -22.93 -6.20
C LYS A 173 29.72 -22.02 -6.61
N ARG A 174 30.42 -22.33 -7.71
CA ARG A 174 31.51 -21.50 -8.25
C ARG A 174 31.00 -20.11 -8.66
N SER A 175 29.88 -20.05 -9.39
CA SER A 175 29.22 -18.78 -9.75
C SER A 175 28.85 -17.96 -8.53
N ARG A 176 28.25 -18.57 -7.51
CA ARG A 176 27.91 -17.92 -6.24
C ARG A 176 29.13 -17.28 -5.60
N LEU A 177 30.21 -18.04 -5.41
CA LEU A 177 31.41 -17.57 -4.73
C LEU A 177 32.14 -16.48 -5.53
N ASN A 178 32.21 -16.62 -6.86
CA ASN A 178 32.88 -15.62 -7.70
C ASN A 178 32.08 -14.32 -7.81
N PHE A 179 30.74 -14.39 -7.86
CA PHE A 179 29.90 -13.21 -8.05
C PHE A 179 29.52 -12.51 -6.73
N TYR A 180 29.31 -13.26 -5.65
CA TYR A 180 28.90 -12.74 -4.34
C TYR A 180 30.01 -12.72 -3.29
N GLY A 181 31.15 -13.35 -3.56
CA GLY A 181 32.25 -13.47 -2.61
C GLY A 181 32.08 -14.66 -1.64
N THR A 182 33.15 -14.93 -0.90
CA THR A 182 33.22 -15.97 0.13
C THR A 182 32.38 -15.67 1.37
N GLU A 183 32.03 -14.39 1.57
CA GLU A 183 31.18 -13.93 2.68
C GLU A 183 29.72 -14.40 2.56
N MET A 184 29.30 -14.84 1.38
CA MET A 184 27.94 -15.38 1.20
C MET A 184 27.84 -16.77 1.85
N PRO A 185 26.94 -16.97 2.82
CA PRO A 185 26.76 -18.26 3.48
C PRO A 185 26.40 -19.37 2.48
N PRO A 186 26.75 -20.63 2.78
CA PRO A 186 26.31 -21.77 1.97
C PRO A 186 24.77 -21.90 1.98
N PRO A 187 24.20 -22.69 1.06
CA PRO A 187 22.77 -23.00 1.09
C PRO A 187 22.38 -23.61 2.45
N PRO A 188 21.28 -23.14 3.08
CA PRO A 188 20.72 -23.80 4.24
C PRO A 188 20.35 -25.27 3.98
N GLU A 189 20.29 -26.09 5.02
CA GLU A 189 19.94 -27.50 4.95
C GLU A 189 18.63 -27.70 4.14
N GLY A 190 18.67 -28.65 3.21
CA GLY A 190 17.54 -28.98 2.34
C GLY A 190 17.43 -28.17 1.05
N LEU A 191 18.29 -27.16 0.82
CA LEU A 191 18.35 -26.44 -0.45
C LEU A 191 19.55 -26.84 -1.32
N LYS A 192 19.30 -27.06 -2.62
CA LYS A 192 20.36 -27.13 -3.63
C LYS A 192 20.87 -25.73 -3.96
N GLU A 193 22.13 -25.62 -4.40
CA GLU A 193 22.78 -24.34 -4.75
C GLU A 193 21.96 -23.51 -5.75
N TRP A 194 21.37 -24.14 -6.77
CA TRP A 194 20.52 -23.43 -7.72
C TRP A 194 19.20 -22.94 -7.11
N GLN A 195 18.60 -23.67 -6.16
CA GLN A 195 17.36 -23.22 -5.49
C GLN A 195 17.66 -22.04 -4.57
N TYR A 196 18.81 -22.08 -3.88
CA TYR A 196 19.27 -20.98 -3.06
C TYR A 196 19.57 -19.73 -3.90
N LEU A 197 20.31 -19.87 -5.00
CA LEU A 197 20.57 -18.76 -5.92
C LEU A 197 19.31 -18.27 -6.63
N ASP A 198 18.35 -19.16 -6.89
CA ASP A 198 17.04 -18.75 -7.33
C ASP A 198 16.45 -17.83 -6.27
N LEU A 199 16.29 -18.25 -5.00
CA LEU A 199 15.75 -17.39 -3.91
C LEU A 199 16.40 -16.00 -3.85
N VAL A 200 17.72 -15.91 -3.99
CA VAL A 200 18.50 -14.66 -3.96
C VAL A 200 18.29 -13.76 -5.18
N THR A 201 18.15 -14.33 -6.38
CA THR A 201 18.25 -13.56 -7.64
C THR A 201 17.02 -13.59 -8.53
N GLY A 202 16.23 -14.64 -8.36
CA GLY A 202 15.06 -14.95 -9.14
C GLY A 202 13.92 -13.98 -8.93
N ARG A 203 12.88 -14.18 -9.73
CA ARG A 203 11.65 -13.40 -9.70
C ARG A 203 10.48 -14.35 -9.81
N GLY A 204 9.32 -13.88 -9.39
CA GLY A 204 8.09 -14.65 -9.46
C GLY A 204 7.78 -15.36 -8.15
N CYS A 205 6.48 -15.54 -7.95
CA CYS A 205 5.92 -16.31 -6.85
C CYS A 205 6.22 -17.79 -7.07
N MET A 206 6.59 -18.50 -6.01
CA MET A 206 6.81 -19.95 -5.99
C MET A 206 5.55 -20.72 -5.60
N SER A 207 4.40 -20.05 -5.49
CA SER A 207 3.12 -20.74 -5.35
C SER A 207 2.71 -21.33 -6.70
N ALA A 208 2.22 -22.58 -6.70
CA ALA A 208 1.75 -23.24 -7.91
C ALA A 208 0.65 -22.39 -8.58
N GLY A 209 0.74 -22.23 -9.91
CA GLY A 209 -0.22 -21.43 -10.69
C GLY A 209 -0.12 -19.91 -10.54
N CYS A 210 0.74 -19.38 -9.66
CA CYS A 210 0.85 -17.93 -9.45
C CYS A 210 1.85 -17.28 -10.42
N GLY A 211 1.36 -16.50 -11.39
CA GLY A 211 2.18 -15.76 -12.36
C GLY A 211 2.70 -14.40 -11.86
N LYS A 212 2.48 -14.04 -10.59
CA LYS A 212 2.82 -12.70 -10.07
C LYS A 212 4.32 -12.54 -9.87
N GLU A 213 4.88 -11.44 -10.37
CA GLU A 213 6.29 -11.09 -10.14
C GLU A 213 6.50 -10.60 -8.70
N THR A 214 7.21 -11.38 -7.90
CA THR A 214 7.76 -10.96 -6.60
C THR A 214 9.28 -11.12 -6.58
N ARG A 215 9.96 -10.35 -5.73
CA ARG A 215 11.40 -10.47 -5.49
C ARG A 215 11.74 -10.74 -4.03
N LYS A 216 10.77 -10.65 -3.12
CA LYS A 216 11.02 -10.76 -1.68
C LYS A 216 11.09 -12.25 -1.29
N PRO A 217 12.25 -12.76 -0.83
CA PRO A 217 12.31 -14.06 -0.20
C PRO A 217 11.77 -13.98 1.23
N TYR A 218 11.08 -15.02 1.65
CA TYR A 218 10.69 -15.28 3.03
C TYR A 218 11.63 -16.37 3.54
N TRP A 219 12.77 -15.96 4.08
CA TRP A 219 13.90 -16.85 4.37
C TRP A 219 13.55 -17.92 5.41
N ALA A 220 12.71 -17.61 6.41
CA ALA A 220 12.17 -18.60 7.34
C ALA A 220 11.51 -19.81 6.65
N PHE A 221 10.92 -19.58 5.48
CA PHE A 221 10.14 -20.55 4.72
C PHE A 221 10.86 -21.05 3.46
N LEU A 222 12.05 -20.49 3.15
CA LEU A 222 12.85 -20.80 1.96
C LEU A 222 12.01 -20.72 0.66
N ARG A 223 11.16 -19.68 0.55
CA ARG A 223 10.25 -19.45 -0.58
C ARG A 223 10.16 -17.97 -0.95
N ARG A 224 9.81 -17.68 -2.20
CA ARG A 224 9.31 -16.36 -2.63
C ARG A 224 7.81 -16.44 -2.85
N TRP A 225 7.06 -15.55 -2.23
CA TRP A 225 5.63 -15.43 -2.46
C TRP A 225 5.25 -13.98 -2.80
N CYS A 226 4.20 -13.80 -3.59
CA CYS A 226 3.51 -12.51 -3.60
C CYS A 226 2.77 -12.34 -2.26
N GLU A 227 2.37 -11.12 -1.94
CA GLU A 227 1.71 -10.81 -0.67
C GLU A 227 0.47 -11.69 -0.42
N GLU A 228 -0.37 -11.87 -1.43
CA GLU A 228 -1.56 -12.73 -1.34
C GLU A 228 -1.21 -14.19 -1.01
N CYS A 229 -0.36 -14.85 -1.80
CA CYS A 229 0.05 -16.23 -1.53
C CYS A 229 0.82 -16.39 -0.21
N PHE A 230 1.49 -15.32 0.25
CA PHE A 230 2.12 -15.32 1.57
C PHE A 230 1.06 -15.35 2.67
N LEU A 231 0.10 -14.42 2.64
CA LEU A 231 -0.99 -14.34 3.62
C LEU A 231 -1.83 -15.63 3.64
N GLU A 232 -2.15 -16.17 2.47
CA GLU A 232 -2.89 -17.43 2.30
C GLU A 232 -2.21 -18.63 2.97
N LYS A 233 -0.87 -18.64 3.04
CA LYS A 233 -0.08 -19.81 3.49
C LYS A 233 0.42 -19.72 4.92
N ILE A 234 0.34 -18.55 5.54
CA ILE A 234 0.80 -18.35 6.91
C ILE A 234 -0.36 -18.44 7.91
N ILE A 235 -0.02 -18.70 9.17
CA ILE A 235 -0.94 -18.66 10.31
C ILE A 235 -0.25 -17.91 11.45
N LYS A 236 -0.96 -16.99 12.12
CA LYS A 236 -0.43 -16.29 13.30
C LYS A 236 -0.24 -17.25 14.46
N ALA A 237 0.70 -16.95 15.35
CA ALA A 237 1.02 -17.80 16.49
C ALA A 237 -0.17 -18.08 17.40
N ASP A 238 -1.06 -17.10 17.62
CA ASP A 238 -2.25 -17.31 18.45
C ASP A 238 -3.21 -18.33 17.83
N ALA A 239 -3.40 -18.27 16.50
CA ALA A 239 -4.22 -19.24 15.77
C ALA A 239 -3.53 -20.61 15.72
N ALA A 240 -2.21 -20.66 15.52
CA ALA A 240 -1.45 -21.91 15.56
C ALA A 240 -1.50 -22.56 16.96
N LYS A 241 -1.40 -21.78 18.04
CA LYS A 241 -1.60 -22.24 19.43
C LYS A 241 -3.01 -22.79 19.63
N ALA A 242 -4.04 -22.15 19.07
CA ALA A 242 -5.41 -22.65 19.13
C ALA A 242 -5.56 -24.00 18.42
N SER A 243 -4.89 -24.20 17.27
CA SER A 243 -4.84 -25.49 16.57
C SER A 243 -4.05 -26.56 17.34
N MET A 244 -3.15 -26.17 18.24
CA MET A 244 -2.26 -27.05 19.01
C MET A 244 -2.54 -27.02 20.52
N LEU A 245 -3.79 -26.78 20.94
CA LEU A 245 -4.13 -26.68 22.38
C LEU A 245 -3.68 -27.88 23.21
N GLN A 246 -3.63 -29.07 22.61
CA GLN A 246 -3.18 -30.29 23.27
C GLN A 246 -1.66 -30.32 23.49
N TYR A 247 -0.87 -29.66 22.63
CA TYR A 247 0.60 -29.73 22.62
C TYR A 247 1.23 -28.38 22.21
N PRO A 248 1.17 -27.36 23.08
CA PRO A 248 1.70 -26.03 22.75
C PRO A 248 3.22 -26.03 22.46
N ASP A 249 3.97 -26.97 23.04
CA ASP A 249 5.43 -27.09 22.90
C ASP A 249 5.85 -27.50 21.47
N LEU A 250 4.94 -28.03 20.65
CA LEU A 250 5.23 -28.40 19.26
C LEU A 250 5.52 -27.20 18.36
N LEU A 251 5.16 -25.99 18.76
CA LEU A 251 5.45 -24.79 17.98
C LEU A 251 6.95 -24.50 17.89
N ASP A 252 7.73 -24.88 18.91
CA ASP A 252 9.18 -24.72 18.91
C ASP A 252 9.88 -25.69 17.93
N CYS A 253 9.17 -26.73 17.49
CA CYS A 253 9.61 -27.64 16.44
C CYS A 253 9.42 -27.07 15.03
N ILE A 254 8.75 -25.93 14.87
CA ILE A 254 8.37 -25.36 13.56
C ILE A 254 9.16 -24.09 13.26
N PRO A 255 9.75 -23.94 12.05
CA PRO A 255 10.32 -22.68 11.61
C PRO A 255 9.30 -21.53 11.66
N SER A 256 9.65 -20.46 12.36
CA SER A 256 8.78 -19.30 12.54
C SER A 256 9.40 -18.04 11.94
N ALA A 257 8.57 -17.04 11.67
CA ALA A 257 9.00 -15.72 11.22
C ALA A 257 8.31 -14.61 12.00
N LEU A 258 8.90 -13.42 11.96
CA LEU A 258 8.32 -12.21 12.49
C LEU A 258 7.79 -11.32 11.38
N VAL A 259 6.55 -10.86 11.55
CA VAL A 259 5.94 -9.82 10.73
C VAL A 259 5.57 -8.60 11.56
N ASP A 260 5.56 -7.43 10.93
CA ASP A 260 4.94 -6.26 11.54
C ASP A 260 3.41 -6.33 11.43
N SER A 261 2.72 -5.34 12.01
CA SER A 261 1.26 -5.28 11.95
C SER A 261 0.69 -5.20 10.53
N TRP A 262 1.49 -4.86 9.51
CA TRP A 262 1.10 -4.80 8.09
C TRP A 262 1.58 -6.05 7.32
N TYR A 263 1.91 -7.13 8.03
CA TYR A 263 2.42 -8.38 7.46
C TYR A 263 3.73 -8.22 6.67
N ASN A 264 4.48 -7.13 6.88
CA ASN A 264 5.82 -7.05 6.33
C ASN A 264 6.74 -7.97 7.12
N TYR A 265 7.17 -9.04 6.46
CA TYR A 265 8.24 -9.91 6.96
C TYR A 265 9.47 -9.10 7.36
N GLN A 266 9.92 -9.33 8.60
CA GLN A 266 11.06 -8.68 9.23
C GLN A 266 12.27 -9.60 9.26
N CYS A 267 12.15 -10.77 9.88
CA CYS A 267 13.24 -11.72 10.07
C CYS A 267 12.72 -13.11 10.48
N VAL A 268 13.64 -14.07 10.50
CA VAL A 268 13.42 -15.43 10.99
C VAL A 268 13.42 -15.51 12.53
N ASN A 269 12.38 -16.14 13.10
CA ASN A 269 12.19 -16.44 14.52
C ASN A 269 12.32 -15.25 15.50
N TYR A 270 11.92 -15.49 16.76
CA TYR A 270 12.02 -14.59 17.89
C TYR A 270 13.40 -14.72 18.55
N ASP A 271 14.36 -13.90 18.12
CA ASP A 271 15.60 -13.71 18.88
C ASP A 271 15.50 -12.44 19.72
N CYS A 272 15.76 -12.56 21.03
CA CYS A 272 15.56 -11.51 22.02
C CYS A 272 16.42 -10.26 21.74
N ASP A 273 17.57 -10.42 21.10
CA ASP A 273 18.45 -9.31 20.72
C ASP A 273 17.86 -8.44 19.60
N THR A 274 17.07 -9.03 18.70
CA THR A 274 16.49 -8.31 17.55
C THR A 274 15.33 -7.40 17.99
N LEU A 275 14.71 -7.68 19.12
CA LEU A 275 13.57 -6.91 19.64
C LEU A 275 13.99 -5.60 20.29
N ARG A 276 15.15 -5.55 20.94
CA ARG A 276 15.64 -4.34 21.62
C ARG A 276 15.89 -3.17 20.66
N TYR A 277 16.21 -3.46 19.40
CA TYR A 277 16.52 -2.43 18.40
C TYR A 277 15.33 -1.96 17.57
N LEU A 278 14.21 -2.69 17.63
CA LEU A 278 13.06 -2.44 16.76
C LEU A 278 11.91 -1.88 17.59
N ASN A 279 12.01 -0.58 17.94
CA ASN A 279 11.00 0.24 18.63
C ASN A 279 9.65 0.39 17.87
N TYR A 280 9.37 -0.47 16.88
CA TYR A 280 8.26 -0.34 15.95
C TYR A 280 7.19 -1.39 16.21
N GLY A 281 6.28 -1.05 17.13
CA GLY A 281 4.96 -1.68 17.24
C GLY A 281 4.92 -3.15 17.68
N PRO A 282 3.70 -3.68 17.87
CA PRO A 282 3.46 -5.10 18.13
C PRO A 282 3.88 -5.91 16.89
N LYS A 283 4.62 -6.99 17.12
CA LYS A 283 5.05 -7.93 16.09
C LYS A 283 4.35 -9.26 16.30
N ASP A 284 3.93 -9.87 15.21
CA ASP A 284 3.29 -11.18 15.24
C ASP A 284 4.29 -12.25 14.80
N ILE A 285 4.33 -13.34 15.56
CA ILE A 285 5.01 -14.57 15.14
C ILE A 285 4.05 -15.30 14.19
N ILE A 286 4.58 -15.79 13.08
CA ILE A 286 3.84 -16.54 12.07
C ILE A 286 4.53 -17.86 11.75
N TYR A 287 3.73 -18.83 11.34
CA TYR A 287 4.15 -20.17 10.91
C TYR A 287 3.54 -20.49 9.54
N LEU A 288 4.03 -21.52 8.85
CA LEU A 288 3.32 -22.05 7.69
C LEU A 288 2.19 -22.96 8.11
N LYS A 289 1.00 -22.77 7.53
CA LYS A 289 -0.16 -23.66 7.74
C LYS A 289 0.23 -25.13 7.51
N SER A 290 0.92 -25.41 6.40
CA SER A 290 1.36 -26.75 6.04
C SER A 290 2.35 -27.37 7.04
N ASP A 291 3.23 -26.56 7.64
CA ASP A 291 4.20 -27.07 8.62
C ASP A 291 3.55 -27.34 9.98
N VAL A 292 2.59 -26.50 10.37
CA VAL A 292 1.74 -26.70 11.56
C VAL A 292 0.98 -28.02 11.44
N THR A 293 0.23 -28.22 10.35
CA THR A 293 -0.50 -29.48 10.10
C THR A 293 0.44 -30.69 10.03
N ARG A 294 1.59 -30.56 9.37
CA ARG A 294 2.57 -31.65 9.27
C ARG A 294 3.10 -32.08 10.64
N ILE A 295 3.50 -31.14 11.49
CA ILE A 295 4.05 -31.48 12.82
C ILE A 295 2.99 -32.09 13.74
N ILE A 296 1.74 -31.63 13.67
CA ILE A 296 0.62 -32.27 14.38
C ILE A 296 0.49 -33.73 13.95
N ASN A 297 0.42 -33.99 12.65
CA ASN A 297 0.27 -35.34 12.11
C ASN A 297 1.47 -36.24 12.47
N GLU A 298 2.71 -35.74 12.32
CA GLU A 298 3.92 -36.50 12.69
C GLU A 298 3.94 -36.86 14.18
N TYR A 299 3.45 -35.96 15.04
CA TYR A 299 3.37 -36.19 16.48
C TYR A 299 2.26 -37.17 16.86
N ASP A 300 1.08 -37.06 16.24
CA ASP A 300 -0.03 -37.98 16.45
C ASP A 300 0.31 -39.41 15.97
N GLU A 301 1.02 -39.55 14.85
CA GLU A 301 1.57 -40.83 14.40
C GLU A 301 2.56 -41.42 15.40
N PHE A 302 3.49 -40.59 15.91
CA PHE A 302 4.45 -40.99 16.94
C PHE A 302 3.73 -41.48 18.21
N ARG A 303 2.71 -40.73 18.67
CA ARG A 303 1.87 -41.11 19.81
C ARG A 303 1.12 -42.41 19.58
N SER A 304 0.58 -42.61 18.38
CA SER A 304 -0.20 -43.82 18.05
C SER A 304 0.66 -45.08 18.16
N ARG A 305 1.91 -45.03 17.69
CA ARG A 305 2.88 -46.15 17.80
C ARG A 305 3.24 -46.45 19.27
N GLN A 306 3.32 -45.42 20.11
CA GLN A 306 3.60 -45.58 21.54
C GLN A 306 2.45 -46.26 22.30
N HIS A 307 1.20 -45.88 21.97
CA HIS A 307 0.02 -46.46 22.59
C HIS A 307 -0.16 -47.95 22.30
N GLU A 308 0.29 -48.45 21.14
CA GLU A 308 0.30 -49.88 20.82
C GLU A 308 1.24 -50.69 21.73
N HIS A 309 2.33 -50.08 22.23
CA HIS A 309 3.36 -50.79 22.97
C HIS A 309 3.19 -50.80 24.50
N LEU A 310 2.53 -49.80 25.10
CA LEU A 310 2.60 -49.59 26.57
C LEU A 310 1.28 -49.74 27.35
N GLY A 311 0.14 -49.95 26.68
CA GLY A 311 -1.16 -50.05 27.37
C GLY A 311 -1.60 -48.73 28.03
N ALA A 312 -2.91 -48.60 28.29
CA ALA A 312 -3.59 -47.32 28.55
C ALA A 312 -3.32 -46.63 29.92
N ARG A 313 -2.14 -46.80 30.54
CA ARG A 313 -1.86 -46.26 31.89
C ARG A 313 -0.63 -45.33 31.95
N PHE A 314 -0.63 -44.20 31.25
CA PHE A 314 0.33 -43.14 31.56
C PHE A 314 -0.27 -41.75 31.35
N SER A 315 -0.31 -40.96 32.43
CA SER A 315 -0.63 -39.53 32.43
C SER A 315 0.61 -38.63 32.49
N ASP A 316 1.81 -39.20 32.55
CA ASP A 316 3.06 -38.45 32.47
C ASP A 316 3.55 -38.40 31.02
N LYS A 317 4.00 -37.21 30.58
CA LYS A 317 4.74 -37.05 29.32
C LYS A 317 5.87 -38.07 29.33
N SER A 318 5.82 -39.07 28.46
CA SER A 318 6.88 -40.08 28.43
C SER A 318 8.21 -39.38 28.09
N GLU A 319 9.30 -39.86 28.68
CA GLU A 319 10.65 -39.38 28.36
C GLU A 319 10.91 -39.38 26.84
N GLU A 320 10.31 -40.33 26.14
CA GLU A 320 10.34 -40.44 24.69
C GLU A 320 9.64 -39.28 23.96
N GLN A 321 8.53 -38.76 24.50
CA GLN A 321 7.86 -37.57 23.95
C GLN A 321 8.75 -36.33 24.08
N LEU A 322 9.37 -36.14 25.25
CA LEU A 322 10.30 -35.03 25.48
C LEU A 322 11.51 -35.13 24.55
N HIS A 323 12.10 -36.31 24.42
CA HIS A 323 13.21 -36.56 23.51
C HIS A 323 12.83 -36.31 22.04
N TRP A 324 11.62 -36.71 21.60
CA TRP A 324 11.13 -36.42 20.25
C TRP A 324 11.03 -34.91 19.99
N VAL A 325 10.45 -34.16 20.95
CA VAL A 325 10.30 -32.69 20.84
C VAL A 325 11.68 -32.02 20.86
N GLU A 326 12.59 -32.43 21.73
CA GLU A 326 13.95 -31.88 21.84
C GLU A 326 14.76 -32.11 20.55
N GLN A 327 14.71 -33.31 19.98
CA GLN A 327 15.38 -33.62 18.72
C GLN A 327 14.90 -32.71 17.58
N ARG A 328 13.59 -32.51 17.47
CA ARG A 328 13.00 -31.65 16.42
C ARG A 328 13.28 -30.18 16.66
N THR A 329 13.18 -29.72 17.90
CA THR A 329 13.52 -28.34 18.29
C THR A 329 14.98 -28.04 17.99
N THR A 330 15.89 -28.97 18.28
CA THR A 330 17.33 -28.84 17.98
C THR A 330 17.59 -28.72 16.47
N LYS A 331 16.96 -29.60 15.67
CA LYS A 331 17.05 -29.54 14.20
C LYS A 331 16.51 -28.22 13.64
N THR A 332 15.36 -27.78 14.13
CA THR A 332 14.76 -26.51 13.72
C THR A 332 15.64 -25.33 14.13
N SER A 333 16.17 -25.32 15.35
CA SER A 333 17.09 -24.28 15.83
C SER A 333 18.35 -24.15 14.97
N SER A 334 19.00 -25.29 14.64
CA SER A 334 20.17 -25.32 13.75
C SER A 334 19.86 -24.75 12.36
N ARG A 335 18.74 -25.18 11.75
CA ARG A 335 18.28 -24.64 10.46
C ARG A 335 18.00 -23.14 10.53
N LEU A 336 17.38 -22.66 11.60
CA LEU A 336 17.10 -21.23 11.78
C LEU A 336 18.40 -20.42 11.92
N GLN A 337 19.44 -20.96 12.55
CA GLN A 337 20.74 -20.31 12.65
C GLN A 337 21.40 -20.12 11.27
N GLU A 338 21.34 -21.13 10.39
CA GLU A 338 21.81 -21.01 9.01
C GLU A 338 21.03 -19.93 8.24
N ILE A 339 19.71 -19.94 8.38
CA ILE A 339 18.82 -18.94 7.76
C ILE A 339 19.16 -17.52 8.26
N ARG A 340 19.42 -17.33 9.56
CA ARG A 340 19.84 -16.04 10.13
C ARG A 340 21.14 -15.53 9.50
N ALA A 341 22.11 -16.42 9.27
CA ALA A 341 23.35 -16.04 8.60
C ALA A 341 23.08 -15.51 7.18
N VAL A 342 22.19 -16.18 6.44
CA VAL A 342 21.77 -15.74 5.09
C VAL A 342 21.06 -14.39 5.14
N GLU A 343 20.10 -14.19 6.04
CA GLU A 343 19.38 -12.91 6.20
C GLU A 343 20.31 -11.75 6.54
N LYS A 344 21.25 -12.00 7.45
CA LYS A 344 22.26 -11.01 7.85
C LYS A 344 23.12 -10.60 6.64
N TRP A 345 23.58 -11.58 5.86
CA TRP A 345 24.33 -11.32 4.64
C TRP A 345 23.50 -10.53 3.60
N ASP A 346 22.26 -10.94 3.35
CA ASP A 346 21.39 -10.28 2.35
C ASP A 346 21.04 -8.84 2.76
N THR A 347 20.84 -8.60 4.05
CA THR A 347 20.63 -7.27 4.63
C THR A 347 21.87 -6.39 4.45
N ASN A 348 23.06 -6.91 4.77
CA ASN A 348 24.33 -6.18 4.59
C ASN A 348 24.57 -5.82 3.12
N ARG A 349 24.40 -6.79 2.22
CA ARG A 349 24.53 -6.59 0.77
C ARG A 349 23.54 -5.54 0.25
N SER A 350 22.29 -5.59 0.73
CA SER A 350 21.27 -4.60 0.36
C SER A 350 21.64 -3.20 0.84
N ARG A 351 22.17 -3.08 2.06
CA ARG A 351 22.67 -1.82 2.63
C ARG A 351 23.86 -1.26 1.82
N GLU A 352 24.84 -2.10 1.49
CA GLU A 352 25.99 -1.72 0.65
C GLU A 352 25.55 -1.21 -0.72
N LYS A 353 24.58 -1.89 -1.34
CA LYS A 353 24.01 -1.46 -2.62
C LYS A 353 23.29 -0.11 -2.51
N VAL A 354 22.57 0.14 -1.42
CA VAL A 354 21.92 1.44 -1.16
C VAL A 354 22.96 2.54 -1.01
N GLU A 355 24.05 2.30 -0.26
CA GLU A 355 25.12 3.28 -0.08
C GLU A 355 25.89 3.53 -1.38
N ALA A 356 26.21 2.47 -2.15
CA ALA A 356 26.83 2.60 -3.47
C ALA A 356 25.95 3.44 -4.42
N ASN A 357 24.64 3.22 -4.42
CA ASN A 357 23.70 4.02 -5.21
C ASN A 357 23.65 5.48 -4.75
N LYS A 358 23.71 5.74 -3.44
CA LYS A 358 23.77 7.10 -2.88
C LYS A 358 25.05 7.82 -3.33
N ASN A 359 26.20 7.13 -3.31
CA ASN A 359 27.47 7.64 -3.83
C ASN A 359 27.40 7.98 -5.33
N ILE A 360 26.80 7.10 -6.15
CA ILE A 360 26.57 7.37 -7.58
C ILE A 360 25.68 8.61 -7.78
N LYS A 361 24.57 8.73 -7.04
CA LYS A 361 23.68 9.90 -7.11
C LYS A 361 24.42 11.20 -6.75
N GLN A 362 25.29 11.17 -5.75
CA GLN A 362 26.11 12.31 -5.36
C GLN A 362 27.13 12.69 -6.45
N ARG A 363 27.83 11.70 -7.04
CA ARG A 363 28.75 11.94 -8.17
C ARG A 363 28.04 12.59 -9.36
N ARG A 364 26.82 12.14 -9.69
CA ARG A 364 25.99 12.75 -10.74
C ARG A 364 25.63 14.19 -10.43
N ARG A 365 25.20 14.48 -9.20
CA ARG A 365 24.92 15.85 -8.76
C ARG A 365 26.13 16.75 -8.95
N ASN A 366 27.30 16.33 -8.44
CA ASN A 366 28.54 17.09 -8.56
C ASN A 366 28.94 17.31 -10.03
N PHE A 367 28.84 16.28 -10.87
CA PHE A 367 29.15 16.36 -12.29
C PHE A 367 28.23 17.35 -13.03
N TYR A 368 26.92 17.26 -12.83
CA TYR A 368 25.96 18.16 -13.47
C TYR A 368 26.06 19.60 -12.96
N THR A 369 26.28 19.81 -11.66
CA THR A 369 26.54 21.14 -11.11
C THR A 369 27.81 21.75 -11.70
N SER A 370 28.88 20.96 -11.86
CA SER A 370 30.12 21.45 -12.48
C SER A 370 29.91 21.83 -13.95
N LYS A 371 29.22 20.98 -14.71
CA LYS A 371 28.89 21.26 -16.12
C LYS A 371 27.95 22.45 -16.30
N ALA A 372 27.03 22.68 -15.36
CA ALA A 372 26.15 23.85 -15.38
C ALA A 372 26.90 25.17 -15.15
N LYS A 373 27.99 25.16 -14.35
CA LYS A 373 28.88 26.31 -14.16
C LYS A 373 29.69 26.66 -15.41
N GLU A 374 29.93 25.68 -16.29
CA GLU A 374 30.62 25.89 -17.57
C GLU A 374 29.72 26.51 -18.66
N LEU A 375 28.41 26.62 -18.42
CA LEU A 375 27.49 27.24 -19.39
C LEU A 375 27.74 28.75 -19.50
N VAL A 376 27.31 29.35 -20.62
CA VAL A 376 27.33 30.80 -20.84
C VAL A 376 25.90 31.27 -21.10
N PRO A 377 25.27 32.04 -20.19
CA PRO A 377 25.79 32.39 -18.85
C PRO A 377 25.91 31.15 -17.93
N PRO A 378 26.69 31.20 -16.84
CA PRO A 378 26.77 30.10 -15.87
C PRO A 378 25.45 29.89 -15.16
N LEU A 379 25.04 28.63 -14.98
CA LEU A 379 23.82 28.28 -14.25
C LEU A 379 24.16 27.85 -12.82
N GLU A 380 23.61 28.56 -11.84
CA GLU A 380 23.87 28.30 -10.43
C GLU A 380 23.18 27.03 -9.92
N GLU A 381 23.81 26.35 -8.95
CA GLU A 381 23.22 25.17 -8.30
C GLU A 381 21.85 25.43 -7.68
N ALA A 382 21.64 26.60 -7.07
CA ALA A 382 20.33 26.98 -6.53
C ALA A 382 19.23 26.92 -7.59
N ALA A 383 19.50 27.42 -8.81
CA ALA A 383 18.55 27.39 -9.92
C ALA A 383 18.37 25.98 -10.49
N LEU A 384 19.44 25.17 -10.57
CA LEU A 384 19.34 23.75 -10.97
C LEU A 384 18.41 22.96 -10.06
N ARG A 385 18.49 23.20 -8.75
CA ARG A 385 17.62 22.58 -7.75
C ARG A 385 16.15 22.99 -7.91
N LEU A 386 15.84 24.05 -8.65
CA LEU A 386 14.46 24.39 -8.96
C LEU A 386 13.92 23.61 -10.16
N ILE A 387 14.74 22.89 -10.93
CA ILE A 387 14.27 22.26 -12.17
C ILE A 387 14.03 20.76 -11.92
N PRO A 388 12.78 20.24 -12.02
CA PRO A 388 12.48 18.84 -11.70
C PRO A 388 13.30 17.82 -12.50
N ALA A 389 13.67 18.18 -13.74
CA ALA A 389 14.52 17.34 -14.59
C ALA A 389 15.88 17.06 -13.94
N PHE A 390 16.48 18.03 -13.25
CA PHE A 390 17.77 17.87 -12.57
C PHE A 390 17.73 16.73 -11.54
N TYR A 391 16.71 16.68 -10.68
CA TYR A 391 16.57 15.62 -9.68
C TYR A 391 16.34 14.24 -10.31
N ARG A 392 15.48 14.16 -11.34
CA ARG A 392 15.24 12.91 -12.07
C ARG A 392 16.54 12.37 -12.66
N PHE A 393 17.38 13.25 -13.22
CA PHE A 393 18.68 12.85 -13.75
C PHE A 393 19.68 12.49 -12.66
N CYS A 394 19.70 13.17 -11.51
CA CYS A 394 20.56 12.82 -10.38
C CYS A 394 20.20 11.47 -9.77
N ASN A 395 18.92 11.08 -9.77
CA ASN A 395 18.44 9.85 -9.14
C ASN A 395 18.68 8.55 -9.92
N VAL A 396 19.16 8.63 -11.17
CA VAL A 396 19.48 7.44 -11.98
C VAL A 396 20.72 6.74 -11.42
N PRO A 397 20.68 5.41 -11.15
CA PRO A 397 21.78 4.66 -10.53
C PRO A 397 22.86 4.24 -11.55
N ASN A 398 23.31 5.17 -12.39
CA ASN A 398 24.37 4.95 -13.38
C ASN A 398 25.42 6.06 -13.27
N GLU A 399 26.67 5.82 -13.67
CA GLU A 399 27.67 6.89 -13.73
C GLU A 399 27.20 8.06 -14.62
N PRO A 400 27.54 9.31 -14.28
CA PRO A 400 27.28 10.44 -15.15
C PRO A 400 28.11 10.33 -16.42
N THR A 401 27.53 10.72 -17.56
CA THR A 401 28.20 10.75 -18.86
C THR A 401 27.91 12.07 -19.58
N LEU A 402 28.76 12.44 -20.55
CA LEU A 402 28.47 13.61 -21.40
C LEU A 402 27.15 13.48 -22.15
N ARG A 403 26.78 12.26 -22.57
CA ARG A 403 25.48 12.00 -23.20
C ARG A 403 24.32 12.27 -22.25
N SER A 404 24.42 11.85 -20.98
CA SER A 404 23.36 12.12 -20.01
C SER A 404 23.27 13.61 -19.65
N TRP A 405 24.40 14.33 -19.65
CA TRP A 405 24.42 15.79 -19.53
C TRP A 405 23.70 16.47 -20.70
N ASN A 406 24.01 16.14 -21.95
CA ASN A 406 23.36 16.76 -23.11
C ASN A 406 21.84 16.54 -23.13
N ASN A 407 21.38 15.38 -22.66
CA ASN A 407 19.95 15.11 -22.50
C ASN A 407 19.31 15.91 -21.36
N LEU A 408 20.06 16.19 -20.29
CA LEU A 408 19.62 17.06 -19.21
C LEU A 408 19.54 18.51 -19.68
N LEU A 409 20.57 19.00 -20.37
CA LEU A 409 20.67 20.37 -20.86
C LEU A 409 19.43 20.79 -21.67
N LYS A 410 19.00 19.96 -22.63
CA LYS A 410 17.75 20.16 -23.42
C LYS A 410 16.49 20.35 -22.57
N LYS A 411 16.48 19.84 -21.34
CA LYS A 411 15.36 19.96 -20.39
C LYS A 411 15.57 21.08 -19.37
N LEU A 412 16.80 21.57 -19.21
CA LEU A 412 17.09 22.74 -18.38
C LEU A 412 16.72 24.03 -19.10
N GLU A 413 17.03 24.12 -20.41
CA GLU A 413 16.84 25.33 -21.21
C GLU A 413 15.44 25.97 -21.10
N PRO A 414 14.31 25.23 -21.23
CA PRO A 414 12.98 25.86 -21.17
C PRO A 414 12.62 26.44 -19.79
N HIS A 415 13.26 25.96 -18.72
CA HIS A 415 12.95 26.37 -17.34
C HIS A 415 14.02 27.27 -16.72
N ARG A 416 15.11 27.53 -17.45
CA ARG A 416 16.30 28.22 -16.95
C ARG A 416 15.99 29.62 -16.47
N ALA A 417 15.42 30.46 -17.34
CA ALA A 417 15.15 31.86 -17.03
C ALA A 417 14.22 32.01 -15.81
N LYS A 418 13.17 31.18 -15.76
CA LYS A 418 12.22 31.14 -14.65
C LYS A 418 12.89 30.72 -13.33
N ALA A 419 13.73 29.68 -13.35
CA ALA A 419 14.50 29.26 -12.18
C ALA A 419 15.47 30.34 -11.67
N GLU A 420 16.21 30.99 -12.57
CA GLU A 420 17.14 32.08 -12.21
C GLU A 420 16.39 33.30 -11.63
N ALA A 421 15.22 33.63 -12.19
CA ALA A 421 14.35 34.69 -11.66
C ALA A 421 13.85 34.36 -10.24
N MET A 422 13.44 33.13 -9.98
CA MET A 422 13.03 32.68 -8.65
C MET A 422 14.18 32.77 -7.63
N VAL A 423 15.39 32.32 -7.99
CA VAL A 423 16.58 32.45 -7.09
C VAL A 423 16.90 33.92 -6.82
N ARG A 424 16.78 34.79 -7.82
CA ARG A 424 17.00 36.23 -7.66
C ARG A 424 15.97 36.84 -6.71
N ALA A 425 14.70 36.52 -6.90
CA ALA A 425 13.61 36.96 -6.03
C ALA A 425 13.89 36.53 -4.58
N GLU A 426 14.25 35.26 -4.35
CA GLU A 426 14.60 34.75 -3.01
C GLU A 426 15.80 35.46 -2.37
N ARG A 427 16.79 35.89 -3.16
CA ARG A 427 17.94 36.64 -2.64
C ARG A 427 17.55 38.05 -2.21
N LEU A 428 16.78 38.75 -3.03
CA LEU A 428 16.30 40.10 -2.72
C LEU A 428 15.43 40.09 -1.46
N ALA A 429 14.54 39.11 -1.38
CA ALA A 429 13.76 38.74 -0.21
C ALA A 429 14.60 38.59 1.07
N ARG A 430 15.65 37.76 1.02
CA ARG A 430 16.54 37.51 2.19
C ARG A 430 17.39 38.70 2.57
N ALA A 431 17.72 39.58 1.62
CA ALA A 431 18.50 40.78 1.88
C ALA A 431 17.71 41.84 2.67
N GLY A 432 16.43 41.60 2.99
CA GLY A 432 15.58 42.55 3.72
C GLY A 432 15.27 43.82 2.92
N LEU A 433 15.66 43.86 1.63
CA LEU A 433 15.52 45.02 0.77
C LEU A 433 14.06 45.25 0.30
N GLN A 434 13.14 44.36 0.65
CA GLN A 434 11.70 44.56 0.56
C GLN A 434 11.01 43.79 1.70
N LEU A 435 10.67 44.49 2.79
CA LEU A 435 9.45 44.13 3.51
C LEU A 435 8.33 44.38 2.50
N SER A 436 7.66 43.31 2.06
CA SER A 436 6.54 43.46 1.14
C SER A 436 5.52 44.40 1.80
N PRO A 437 5.07 45.48 1.15
CA PRO A 437 3.91 46.27 1.58
C PRO A 437 2.72 45.40 2.02
N TYR A 438 2.66 44.18 1.45
CA TYR A 438 1.74 43.11 1.84
C TYR A 438 1.76 42.75 3.34
N VAL A 439 2.93 42.61 3.97
CA VAL A 439 3.03 42.22 5.39
C VAL A 439 2.47 43.31 6.31
N GLN A 440 2.64 44.58 5.93
CA GLN A 440 2.04 45.70 6.66
C GLN A 440 0.52 45.73 6.46
N TYR A 441 0.05 45.53 5.22
CA TYR A 441 -1.37 45.45 4.92
C TYR A 441 -2.07 44.29 5.62
N THR A 442 -1.48 43.09 5.68
CA THR A 442 -2.08 41.96 6.41
C THR A 442 -2.23 42.28 7.90
N LYS A 443 -1.28 42.98 8.51
CA LYS A 443 -1.41 43.44 9.90
C LYS A 443 -2.54 44.46 10.05
N ILE A 444 -2.64 45.44 9.15
CA ILE A 444 -3.72 46.43 9.17
C ILE A 444 -5.08 45.75 9.01
N ARG A 445 -5.18 44.77 8.11
CA ARG A 445 -6.39 43.99 7.86
C ARG A 445 -6.79 43.09 9.02
N GLN A 446 -5.84 42.54 9.76
CA GLN A 446 -6.13 41.81 11.00
C GLN A 446 -6.62 42.73 12.13
N LEU A 447 -6.24 44.01 12.10
CA LEU A 447 -6.62 44.99 13.12
C LEU A 447 -7.92 45.74 12.78
N SER A 448 -8.37 45.70 11.53
CA SER A 448 -9.53 46.46 11.05
C SER A 448 -10.40 45.62 10.12
N ASN A 449 -11.60 45.26 10.60
CA ASN A 449 -12.64 44.61 9.80
C ASN A 449 -13.42 45.59 8.91
N THR A 450 -13.11 46.89 8.97
CA THR A 450 -13.82 47.96 8.27
C THR A 450 -13.11 48.41 6.99
N ILE A 451 -12.34 47.51 6.39
CA ILE A 451 -11.60 47.80 5.15
C ILE A 451 -12.55 47.55 3.97
N PRO A 452 -12.75 48.54 3.06
CA PRO A 452 -13.68 48.43 1.93
C PRO A 452 -13.50 47.17 1.09
N GLU A 453 -12.27 46.72 0.93
CA GLU A 453 -11.92 45.49 0.22
C GLU A 453 -12.51 44.24 0.88
N VAL A 454 -12.47 44.17 2.21
CA VAL A 454 -13.00 43.03 2.98
C VAL A 454 -14.53 43.04 2.92
N GLU A 455 -15.14 44.22 3.06
CA GLU A 455 -16.59 44.40 2.98
C GLU A 455 -17.13 43.96 1.61
N LEU A 456 -16.48 44.38 0.52
CA LEU A 456 -16.82 43.94 -0.83
C LEU A 456 -16.76 42.41 -0.93
N VAL A 457 -15.66 41.79 -0.51
CA VAL A 457 -15.50 40.32 -0.60
C VAL A 457 -16.53 39.57 0.23
N LEU A 458 -16.81 40.02 1.45
CA LEU A 458 -17.80 39.40 2.34
C LEU A 458 -19.23 39.56 1.81
N SER A 459 -19.55 40.68 1.15
CA SER A 459 -20.86 40.88 0.52
C SER A 459 -21.08 39.93 -0.66
N LEU A 460 -20.08 39.76 -1.53
CA LEU A 460 -20.13 38.78 -2.62
C LEU A 460 -20.22 37.34 -2.10
N ALA A 461 -19.59 37.06 -0.96
CA ALA A 461 -19.71 35.77 -0.29
C ALA A 461 -21.12 35.52 0.22
N ASP A 462 -21.76 36.50 0.89
CA ASP A 462 -23.15 36.39 1.34
C ASP A 462 -24.13 36.13 0.18
N GLU A 463 -23.95 36.82 -0.95
CA GLU A 463 -24.79 36.59 -2.12
C GLU A 463 -24.57 35.20 -2.72
N SER A 464 -23.31 34.75 -2.81
CA SER A 464 -22.97 33.44 -3.40
C SER A 464 -23.42 32.28 -2.51
N THR A 465 -23.32 32.40 -1.19
CA THR A 465 -23.78 31.36 -0.26
C THR A 465 -25.30 31.31 -0.13
N LYS A 466 -26.02 32.41 -0.38
CA LYS A 466 -27.49 32.41 -0.46
C LYS A 466 -28.01 31.74 -1.75
N GLU A 467 -27.31 31.92 -2.86
CA GLU A 467 -27.66 31.30 -4.15
C GLU A 467 -27.37 29.80 -4.16
N LEU A 468 -26.28 29.37 -3.52
CA LEU A 468 -25.94 27.96 -3.38
C LEU A 468 -26.71 27.39 -2.19
N ASP A 469 -27.81 26.68 -2.44
CA ASP A 469 -28.56 26.01 -1.38
C ASP A 469 -27.62 25.08 -0.59
N VAL A 470 -27.35 25.49 0.67
CA VAL A 470 -26.38 24.86 1.57
C VAL A 470 -26.78 23.43 1.93
N HIS A 471 -28.07 23.08 1.80
CA HIS A 471 -28.62 21.82 2.27
C HIS A 471 -29.19 20.91 1.17
N ALA A 472 -29.57 21.44 0.00
CA ALA A 472 -30.25 20.62 -1.02
C ALA A 472 -29.33 20.02 -2.11
N GLU A 473 -28.17 20.59 -2.41
CA GLU A 473 -27.48 20.29 -3.68
C GLU A 473 -26.08 19.64 -3.59
N HIS A 474 -25.45 19.57 -2.41
CA HIS A 474 -24.04 19.18 -2.34
C HIS A 474 -23.82 18.02 -1.35
N GLY A 475 -23.55 16.82 -1.88
CA GLY A 475 -23.27 15.62 -1.07
C GLY A 475 -21.91 15.64 -0.36
N ASP A 476 -20.90 16.36 -0.88
CA ASP A 476 -19.60 16.56 -0.24
C ASP A 476 -19.43 18.03 0.18
N LEU A 477 -19.14 18.29 1.45
CA LEU A 477 -18.84 19.63 1.97
C LEU A 477 -17.69 20.29 1.20
N ALA A 478 -16.70 19.52 0.75
CA ALA A 478 -15.61 20.05 -0.05
C ALA A 478 -16.08 20.63 -1.39
N ASP A 479 -17.10 20.02 -2.01
CA ASP A 479 -17.69 20.49 -3.27
C ASP A 479 -18.40 21.80 -3.10
N PHE A 480 -19.25 21.88 -2.08
CA PHE A 480 -19.94 23.13 -1.75
C PHE A 480 -18.94 24.28 -1.60
N ILE A 481 -17.88 24.06 -0.82
CA ILE A 481 -16.87 25.10 -0.57
C ILE A 481 -16.15 25.50 -1.87
N ILE A 482 -15.72 24.54 -2.69
CA ILE A 482 -15.01 24.83 -3.95
C ILE A 482 -15.92 25.59 -4.92
N CYS A 483 -17.19 25.19 -5.04
CA CYS A 483 -18.19 25.86 -5.86
C CYS A 483 -18.49 27.27 -5.35
N ALA A 484 -18.66 27.46 -4.05
CA ALA A 484 -18.89 28.76 -3.44
C ALA A 484 -17.72 29.72 -3.69
N LEU A 485 -16.49 29.27 -3.46
CA LEU A 485 -15.30 30.08 -3.75
C LEU A 485 -15.21 30.42 -5.24
N ARG A 486 -15.51 29.49 -6.14
CA ARG A 486 -15.52 29.76 -7.59
C ARG A 486 -16.60 30.77 -7.99
N ALA A 487 -17.80 30.67 -7.40
CA ALA A 487 -18.90 31.60 -7.64
C ALA A 487 -18.55 33.03 -7.18
N ILE A 488 -17.97 33.18 -5.98
CA ILE A 488 -17.50 34.46 -5.44
C ILE A 488 -16.48 35.10 -6.38
N TRP A 489 -15.50 34.32 -6.85
CA TRP A 489 -14.51 34.80 -7.80
C TRP A 489 -15.16 35.28 -9.10
N CYS A 490 -16.11 34.52 -9.65
CA CYS A 490 -16.80 34.90 -10.89
C CYS A 490 -17.61 36.20 -10.72
N LYS A 491 -18.33 36.35 -9.59
CA LYS A 491 -19.05 37.60 -9.29
C LYS A 491 -18.10 38.78 -9.16
N TYR A 492 -16.96 38.59 -8.47
CA TYR A 492 -15.94 39.62 -8.35
C TYR A 492 -15.41 40.10 -9.72
N GLN A 493 -15.19 39.18 -10.67
CA GLN A 493 -14.76 39.56 -12.02
C GLN A 493 -15.80 40.41 -12.76
N ASN A 494 -17.09 40.25 -12.44
CA ASN A 494 -18.19 41.02 -13.02
C ASN A 494 -18.41 42.39 -12.35
N VAL A 495 -17.75 42.68 -11.22
CA VAL A 495 -17.79 44.00 -10.59
C VAL A 495 -17.07 45.01 -11.48
N SER A 496 -17.74 46.13 -11.78
CA SER A 496 -17.13 47.24 -12.54
C SER A 496 -15.85 47.73 -11.86
N ASP A 497 -14.81 48.04 -12.64
CA ASP A 497 -13.54 48.54 -12.12
C ASP A 497 -13.70 49.84 -11.31
N ASP A 498 -14.72 50.65 -11.59
CA ASP A 498 -15.04 51.85 -10.81
C ASP A 498 -15.56 51.53 -9.41
N ALA A 499 -16.27 50.41 -9.27
CA ALA A 499 -16.79 49.93 -7.99
C ALA A 499 -15.73 49.16 -7.17
N LYS A 500 -14.64 48.71 -7.80
CA LYS A 500 -13.54 48.06 -7.08
C LYS A 500 -12.76 49.11 -6.26
N PRO A 501 -12.48 48.84 -4.98
CA PRO A 501 -11.60 49.69 -4.18
C PRO A 501 -10.21 49.83 -4.81
N THR A 502 -9.53 50.92 -4.48
CA THR A 502 -8.13 51.11 -4.89
C THR A 502 -7.24 50.10 -4.17
N SER A 503 -6.26 49.53 -4.88
CA SER A 503 -5.33 48.58 -4.26
C SER A 503 -4.51 49.28 -3.17
N PRO A 504 -4.36 48.66 -1.99
CA PRO A 504 -3.53 49.18 -0.91
C PRO A 504 -2.03 49.19 -1.26
N PHE A 505 -1.63 48.46 -2.31
CA PHE A 505 -0.23 48.27 -2.72
C PHE A 505 0.18 49.14 -3.90
N ASP A 506 -0.78 49.50 -4.74
CA ASP A 506 -0.55 50.30 -5.93
C ASP A 506 -1.78 51.18 -6.13
N HIS A 507 -1.69 52.46 -5.75
CA HIS A 507 -2.79 53.41 -5.88
C HIS A 507 -3.27 53.60 -7.32
N ASN A 508 -2.47 53.17 -8.31
CA ASN A 508 -2.83 53.21 -9.72
C ASN A 508 -3.55 51.93 -10.19
N ARG A 509 -3.69 50.92 -9.33
CA ARG A 509 -4.39 49.67 -9.64
C ARG A 509 -5.61 49.51 -8.77
N LYS A 510 -6.62 48.84 -9.33
CA LYS A 510 -7.77 48.36 -8.57
C LYS A 510 -7.37 47.16 -7.72
N TYR A 511 -8.12 46.95 -6.64
CA TYR A 511 -7.97 45.77 -5.79
C TYR A 511 -8.04 44.49 -6.63
N SER A 512 -7.39 43.44 -6.16
CA SER A 512 -7.45 42.10 -6.76
C SER A 512 -7.55 41.09 -5.63
N LEU A 513 -8.45 40.12 -5.77
CA LEU A 513 -8.61 39.03 -4.82
C LEU A 513 -7.29 38.28 -4.59
N SER A 514 -7.10 37.81 -3.37
CA SER A 514 -5.90 37.12 -2.87
C SER A 514 -6.28 35.87 -2.07
N LEU A 515 -5.32 34.99 -1.78
CA LEU A 515 -5.57 33.82 -0.91
C LEU A 515 -5.88 34.21 0.54
N LEU A 516 -5.57 35.45 0.95
CA LEU A 516 -6.04 35.97 2.23
C LEU A 516 -7.55 36.14 2.23
N ASP A 517 -8.12 36.62 1.12
CA ASP A 517 -9.58 36.75 0.96
C ASP A 517 -10.28 35.41 1.05
N VAL A 518 -9.68 34.36 0.47
CA VAL A 518 -10.19 32.98 0.60
C VAL A 518 -10.29 32.59 2.06
N ASN A 519 -9.23 32.81 2.86
CA ASN A 519 -9.27 32.50 4.29
C ASN A 519 -10.32 33.33 5.04
N THR A 520 -10.42 34.63 4.76
CA THR A 520 -11.45 35.50 5.37
C THR A 520 -12.87 35.02 5.05
N VAL A 521 -13.15 34.72 3.78
CA VAL A 521 -14.46 34.19 3.34
C VAL A 521 -14.77 32.85 4.00
N MET A 522 -13.77 31.98 4.08
CA MET A 522 -13.92 30.67 4.72
C MET A 522 -14.32 30.82 6.19
N ASP A 523 -13.61 31.66 6.92
CA ASP A 523 -13.81 31.83 8.37
C ASP A 523 -15.11 32.57 8.70
N GLU A 524 -15.41 33.65 7.98
CA GLU A 524 -16.50 34.56 8.33
C GLU A 524 -17.85 34.15 7.72
N LYS A 525 -17.86 33.44 6.58
CA LYS A 525 -19.09 33.17 5.82
C LYS A 525 -19.35 31.69 5.57
N ILE A 526 -18.39 30.98 4.98
CA ILE A 526 -18.64 29.60 4.53
C ILE A 526 -18.73 28.62 5.70
N LEU A 527 -17.76 28.63 6.64
CA LEU A 527 -17.80 27.71 7.78
C LEU A 527 -19.00 27.96 8.71
N PRO A 528 -19.37 29.21 9.04
CA PRO A 528 -20.60 29.49 9.79
C PRO A 528 -21.87 29.03 9.07
N ALA A 529 -21.98 29.22 7.75
CA ALA A 529 -23.12 28.74 6.97
C ALA A 529 -23.27 27.20 7.03
N LEU A 530 -22.15 26.49 7.17
CA LEU A 530 -22.12 25.03 7.32
C LEU A 530 -22.31 24.57 8.79
N GLY A 531 -22.50 25.48 9.75
CA GLY A 531 -22.58 25.15 11.18
C GLY A 531 -21.27 24.61 11.77
N LEU A 532 -20.13 24.93 11.15
CA LEU A 532 -18.82 24.41 11.53
C LEU A 532 -18.04 25.46 12.33
N ASP A 533 -17.57 25.08 13.52
CA ASP A 533 -16.72 25.92 14.37
C ASP A 533 -15.23 25.59 14.13
N LYS A 534 -14.43 26.62 13.78
CA LYS A 534 -12.98 26.55 13.59
C LYS A 534 -12.23 26.15 14.87
N ARG A 535 -12.80 26.40 16.05
CA ARG A 535 -12.17 26.08 17.35
C ARG A 535 -12.08 24.58 17.60
N LYS A 536 -12.93 23.76 16.95
CA LYS A 536 -12.91 22.31 17.11
C LYS A 536 -11.72 21.72 16.34
N LYS A 537 -10.68 21.30 17.07
CA LYS A 537 -9.46 20.71 16.49
C LYS A 537 -9.80 19.53 15.55
N GLY A 538 -9.63 19.73 14.24
CA GLY A 538 -9.89 18.72 13.21
C GLY A 538 -11.18 18.94 12.40
N SER A 539 -12.07 19.87 12.81
CA SER A 539 -13.07 20.43 11.91
C SER A 539 -12.34 21.20 10.80
N GLY A 540 -12.91 21.25 9.58
CA GLY A 540 -12.35 22.07 8.52
C GLY A 540 -11.39 21.39 7.53
N ARG A 541 -10.97 20.14 7.76
CA ARG A 541 -10.05 19.42 6.86
C ARG A 541 -10.81 18.73 5.72
N PHE A 542 -11.09 19.47 4.66
CA PHE A 542 -11.90 19.00 3.53
C PHE A 542 -11.07 18.61 2.32
N PHE A 543 -9.94 19.30 2.10
CA PHE A 543 -9.34 19.33 0.77
C PHE A 543 -8.18 18.36 0.61
N LEU A 544 -8.08 17.77 -0.57
CA LEU A 544 -6.91 17.06 -1.06
C LEU A 544 -6.01 18.02 -1.86
N CYS A 545 -4.72 17.73 -1.88
CA CYS A 545 -3.77 18.51 -2.66
C CYS A 545 -3.66 17.98 -4.10
N PRO A 546 -3.89 18.81 -5.15
CA PRO A 546 -3.75 18.37 -6.53
C PRO A 546 -2.32 17.98 -6.89
N GLY A 547 -1.32 18.51 -6.19
CA GLY A 547 0.10 18.18 -6.36
C GLY A 547 0.48 16.76 -5.89
N CYS A 548 -0.28 16.19 -4.95
CA CYS A 548 0.00 14.90 -4.32
C CYS A 548 -0.52 13.73 -5.16
N LYS A 549 0.19 13.36 -6.24
CA LYS A 549 -0.17 12.24 -7.16
C LYS A 549 -0.38 10.87 -6.50
N ARG A 550 0.07 10.71 -5.26
CA ARG A 550 0.02 9.45 -4.53
C ARG A 550 -1.37 9.32 -3.92
N ASN A 551 -2.22 8.51 -4.53
CA ASN A 551 -3.59 8.26 -4.07
C ASN A 551 -3.65 7.64 -2.65
N ASP A 552 -2.54 7.08 -2.16
CA ASP A 552 -2.45 6.60 -0.77
C ASP A 552 -2.38 7.74 0.25
N ILE A 553 -2.16 8.98 -0.19
CA ILE A 553 -2.17 10.17 0.66
C ILE A 553 -3.60 10.72 0.69
N ASN A 554 -4.49 10.06 1.44
CA ASN A 554 -5.82 10.59 1.80
C ASN A 554 -5.74 11.68 2.88
N ARG A 555 -4.61 12.39 2.96
CA ARG A 555 -4.46 13.47 3.92
C ARG A 555 -5.33 14.63 3.45
N ARG A 556 -6.35 14.94 4.25
CA ARG A 556 -7.15 16.14 4.09
C ARG A 556 -6.51 17.31 4.82
N PHE A 557 -6.72 18.50 4.28
CA PHE A 557 -6.15 19.75 4.74
C PHE A 557 -7.26 20.77 4.94
N THR A 558 -7.08 21.68 5.90
CA THR A 558 -7.79 22.96 5.88
C THR A 558 -7.28 23.79 4.71
N VAL A 559 -7.96 24.89 4.36
CA VAL A 559 -7.46 25.82 3.32
C VAL A 559 -6.03 26.28 3.64
N GLU A 560 -5.81 26.67 4.89
CA GLU A 560 -4.52 27.17 5.35
C GLU A 560 -3.42 26.10 5.29
N GLU A 561 -3.70 24.91 5.83
CA GLU A 561 -2.77 23.78 5.82
C GLU A 561 -2.47 23.31 4.39
N LEU A 562 -3.43 23.43 3.48
CA LEU A 562 -3.29 23.03 2.09
C LEU A 562 -2.32 23.96 1.36
N PHE A 563 -2.50 25.27 1.48
CA PHE A 563 -1.61 26.22 0.82
C PHE A 563 -0.20 26.19 1.40
N GLU A 564 -0.06 25.99 2.71
CA GLU A 564 1.24 25.72 3.34
C GLU A 564 1.88 24.43 2.78
N HIS A 565 1.10 23.35 2.69
CA HIS A 565 1.57 22.10 2.11
C HIS A 565 2.01 22.24 0.64
N ILE A 566 1.23 22.97 -0.19
CA ILE A 566 1.57 23.27 -1.58
C ILE A 566 2.88 24.04 -1.66
N TYR A 567 3.04 25.08 -0.84
CA TYR A 567 4.27 25.84 -0.76
C TYR A 567 5.47 24.96 -0.42
N GLU A 568 5.36 24.15 0.63
CA GLU A 568 6.47 23.33 1.13
C GLU A 568 6.84 22.16 0.22
N LYS A 569 5.86 21.53 -0.42
CA LYS A 569 6.06 20.25 -1.13
C LYS A 569 6.02 20.41 -2.64
N HIS A 570 5.21 21.34 -3.16
CA HIS A 570 4.93 21.43 -4.59
C HIS A 570 5.52 22.70 -5.26
N ALA A 571 5.66 23.80 -4.52
CA ALA A 571 6.31 25.03 -5.02
C ALA A 571 7.85 24.99 -4.91
N THR A 572 8.43 23.84 -4.53
CA THR A 572 9.89 23.66 -4.39
C THR A 572 10.64 23.68 -5.72
N ALA A 573 9.93 23.55 -6.84
CA ALA A 573 10.48 23.50 -8.18
C ALA A 573 9.64 24.33 -9.18
N VAL A 574 10.25 24.73 -10.29
CA VAL A 574 9.58 25.32 -11.45
C VAL A 574 8.55 24.33 -11.98
N GLY A 575 7.30 24.76 -12.01
CA GLY A 575 6.15 23.99 -12.47
C GLY A 575 4.86 24.75 -12.18
N ASP A 576 3.75 24.01 -12.14
CA ASP A 576 2.40 24.57 -12.05
C ASP A 576 2.15 25.34 -10.73
N PHE A 577 2.85 24.99 -9.65
CA PHE A 577 2.67 25.58 -8.31
C PHE A 577 3.69 26.66 -7.96
N ASP A 578 4.52 27.10 -8.90
CA ASP A 578 5.64 27.99 -8.59
C ASP A 578 5.20 29.40 -8.14
N ILE A 579 3.99 29.82 -8.50
CA ILE A 579 3.39 31.09 -8.02
C ILE A 579 3.35 31.15 -6.49
N PHE A 580 3.20 29.99 -5.82
CA PHE A 580 3.21 29.92 -4.36
C PHE A 580 4.55 30.32 -3.75
N ARG A 581 5.62 30.25 -4.52
CA ARG A 581 6.96 30.65 -4.08
C ARG A 581 7.26 32.13 -4.32
N GLN A 582 6.57 32.75 -5.27
CA GLN A 582 6.76 34.17 -5.60
C GLN A 582 6.25 35.08 -4.48
N GLY A 583 5.33 34.60 -3.63
CA GLY A 583 4.78 35.34 -2.49
C GLY A 583 5.73 35.59 -1.31
N ASN A 584 7.01 35.15 -1.35
CA ASN A 584 7.83 35.10 -0.14
C ASN A 584 9.11 35.95 -0.14
N SER A 585 9.14 36.94 0.76
CA SER A 585 10.34 37.48 1.40
C SER A 585 10.55 36.90 2.79
N ARG A 586 11.47 35.92 2.94
CA ARG A 586 11.87 35.33 4.24
C ARG A 586 12.74 36.31 5.06
N GLY A 587 12.21 37.49 5.37
CA GLY A 587 12.85 38.52 6.17
C GLY A 587 12.33 38.57 7.61
N ALA A 588 13.01 37.87 8.51
CA ALA A 588 13.23 38.22 9.92
C ALA A 588 12.06 38.50 10.91
N LEU A 589 10.78 38.28 10.58
CA LEU A 589 9.73 38.26 11.63
C LEU A 589 9.57 36.83 12.20
N GLU A 590 9.71 36.70 13.52
CA GLU A 590 9.53 35.47 14.30
C GLU A 590 8.10 34.90 14.20
N ASP A 591 7.13 35.72 13.79
CA ASP A 591 5.75 35.28 13.54
C ASP A 591 5.63 34.58 12.18
N GLN A 592 5.40 33.27 12.24
CA GLN A 592 5.29 32.35 11.10
C GLN A 592 3.98 32.50 10.29
N THR A 593 3.23 33.59 10.46
CA THR A 593 1.89 33.77 9.88
C THR A 593 1.93 34.03 8.35
N LEU A 594 1.84 32.91 7.63
CA LEU A 594 1.26 32.63 6.30
C LEU A 594 1.74 33.47 5.10
N LEU A 595 2.80 32.94 4.49
CA LEU A 595 3.58 33.47 3.36
C LEU A 595 2.88 33.45 1.98
N TYR A 596 1.76 32.76 1.86
CA TYR A 596 1.05 32.58 0.57
C TYR A 596 -0.15 33.54 0.41
N CYS A 597 -0.49 34.29 1.46
CA CYS A 597 -1.66 35.15 1.47
C CYS A 597 -1.68 36.16 0.33
N ALA A 598 -0.52 36.61 -0.15
CA ALA A 598 -0.35 37.59 -1.25
C ALA A 598 -0.60 37.05 -2.65
N ILE A 599 -0.77 35.74 -2.79
CA ILE A 599 -0.98 35.13 -4.10
C ILE A 599 -2.37 35.54 -4.60
N PRO A 600 -2.50 36.00 -5.86
CA PRO A 600 -3.79 36.29 -6.45
C PRO A 600 -4.73 35.08 -6.38
N TRP A 601 -5.98 35.31 -6.00
CA TRP A 601 -7.03 34.29 -6.05
C TRP A 601 -7.36 34.03 -7.53
N SER A 602 -6.99 32.86 -8.02
CA SER A 602 -7.30 32.38 -9.37
C SER A 602 -8.71 31.80 -9.47
N ARG A 603 -9.23 31.68 -10.70
CA ARG A 603 -10.55 31.06 -10.95
C ARG A 603 -10.67 29.68 -10.31
N ASN A 604 -9.64 28.85 -10.46
CA ASN A 604 -9.57 27.54 -9.82
C ASN A 604 -8.48 27.55 -8.76
N LEU A 605 -8.87 27.43 -7.50
CA LEU A 605 -7.91 27.22 -6.42
C LEU A 605 -7.35 25.79 -6.49
N PRO A 606 -6.10 25.55 -6.06
CA PRO A 606 -5.49 24.22 -6.08
C PRO A 606 -6.03 23.34 -4.94
N MET A 607 -7.34 23.09 -4.95
CA MET A 607 -8.10 22.40 -3.91
C MET A 607 -8.95 21.32 -4.58
N LEU A 608 -8.85 20.08 -4.09
CA LEU A 608 -9.62 18.96 -4.61
C LEU A 608 -10.56 18.42 -3.52
N ALA A 609 -11.80 18.12 -3.90
CA ALA A 609 -12.73 17.34 -3.07
C ALA A 609 -12.34 15.85 -3.02
N SER A 610 -13.07 15.08 -2.21
CA SER A 610 -12.67 13.71 -1.87
C SER A 610 -12.78 12.71 -3.03
N HIS A 611 -13.70 12.92 -3.96
CA HIS A 611 -13.89 12.11 -5.17
C HIS A 611 -12.93 12.47 -6.31
N HIS A 612 -12.25 13.62 -6.22
CA HIS A 612 -11.30 14.06 -7.23
C HIS A 612 -9.93 13.38 -7.10
N LYS A 613 -9.32 13.03 -8.25
CA LYS A 613 -7.98 12.43 -8.29
C LYS A 613 -6.91 13.48 -8.53
N ALA A 614 -5.88 13.49 -7.68
CA ALA A 614 -4.72 14.36 -7.84
C ALA A 614 -3.93 14.03 -9.12
N THR A 615 -3.93 14.94 -10.09
CA THR A 615 -3.20 14.78 -11.36
C THR A 615 -1.72 15.17 -11.24
N GLY A 616 -1.36 15.86 -10.15
CA GLY A 616 -0.09 16.56 -9.94
C GLY A 616 0.14 17.71 -10.90
N LYS A 617 -0.96 18.23 -11.47
CA LYS A 617 -1.03 19.47 -12.21
C LYS A 617 -2.11 20.35 -11.62
N TRP A 618 -1.96 21.64 -11.84
CA TRP A 618 -2.98 22.62 -11.49
C TRP A 618 -2.95 23.70 -12.57
N ASP A 619 -4.12 24.05 -13.06
CA ASP A 619 -4.30 25.13 -14.00
C ASP A 619 -5.19 26.19 -13.33
N PRO A 620 -4.63 27.37 -12.99
CA PRO A 620 -5.39 28.43 -12.33
C PRO A 620 -6.57 28.92 -13.17
N ASP A 621 -6.49 28.78 -14.50
CA ASP A 621 -7.39 29.39 -15.47
C ASP A 621 -8.32 28.39 -16.18
N ASP A 622 -8.32 27.10 -15.76
CA ASP A 622 -9.16 26.06 -16.36
C ASP A 622 -10.64 26.46 -16.44
N SER A 623 -11.18 26.49 -17.66
CA SER A 623 -12.58 26.82 -17.92
C SER A 623 -13.51 25.62 -17.80
N SER A 624 -12.99 24.42 -17.53
CA SER A 624 -13.80 23.21 -17.42
C SER A 624 -14.84 23.33 -16.29
N PRO A 625 -16.07 22.81 -16.50
CA PRO A 625 -17.09 22.80 -15.46
C PRO A 625 -16.61 21.94 -14.28
N TYR A 626 -16.97 22.34 -13.06
CA TYR A 626 -16.64 21.57 -11.87
C TYR A 626 -17.39 20.23 -11.89
N GLN A 627 -16.70 19.14 -11.57
CA GLN A 627 -17.32 17.82 -11.50
C GLN A 627 -17.78 17.57 -10.06
N HIS A 628 -19.09 17.61 -9.84
CA HIS A 628 -19.68 17.31 -8.53
C HIS A 628 -19.52 15.82 -8.19
N ALA A 629 -19.48 15.50 -6.89
CA ALA A 629 -19.61 14.14 -6.43
C ALA A 629 -20.96 13.56 -6.90
N PRO A 630 -21.01 12.27 -7.29
CA PRO A 630 -22.28 11.61 -7.60
C PRO A 630 -23.23 11.76 -6.41
N ARG A 631 -24.45 12.25 -6.62
CA ARG A 631 -25.42 12.41 -5.52
C ARG A 631 -26.06 11.06 -5.23
N ALA A 632 -26.39 10.83 -3.97
CA ALA A 632 -27.23 9.69 -3.60
C ALA A 632 -28.61 9.76 -4.28
N SER A 633 -29.11 10.98 -4.56
CA SER A 633 -30.33 11.19 -5.34
C SER A 633 -30.22 10.76 -6.80
N ASP A 634 -29.01 10.74 -7.36
CA ASP A 634 -28.78 10.16 -8.68
C ASP A 634 -28.80 8.62 -8.63
N LEU A 635 -28.90 8.03 -7.42
CA LEU A 635 -29.02 6.60 -7.12
C LEU A 635 -30.35 6.25 -6.41
N ASP A 636 -31.27 7.21 -6.21
CA ASP A 636 -32.45 7.04 -5.35
C ASP A 636 -33.49 6.03 -5.88
N ASP A 637 -33.39 5.59 -7.14
CA ASP A 637 -34.16 4.45 -7.64
C ASP A 637 -33.77 3.10 -6.96
N VAL A 638 -32.75 3.08 -6.08
CA VAL A 638 -32.21 1.88 -5.41
C VAL A 638 -32.19 1.98 -3.88
N ASN A 639 -32.98 2.87 -3.25
CA ASN A 639 -33.02 3.00 -1.79
C ASN A 639 -33.87 1.91 -1.08
N ILE A 640 -34.11 0.77 -1.74
CA ILE A 640 -34.71 -0.40 -1.13
C ILE A 640 -33.59 -1.14 -0.38
N SER A 641 -33.74 -1.32 0.94
CA SER A 641 -32.84 -2.18 1.72
C SER A 641 -32.72 -3.54 1.02
N LEU A 642 -31.51 -4.04 0.86
CA LEU A 642 -31.21 -5.36 0.31
C LEU A 642 -31.94 -6.48 1.08
N PHE A 643 -32.30 -6.24 2.35
CA PHE A 643 -33.08 -7.13 3.21
C PHE A 643 -34.58 -6.80 3.26
N ALA A 644 -35.03 -5.73 2.62
CA ALA A 644 -36.45 -5.38 2.61
C ALA A 644 -37.28 -6.50 1.97
N GLY A 645 -38.25 -7.02 2.73
CA GLY A 645 -39.10 -8.13 2.29
C GLY A 645 -38.35 -9.45 2.15
N ARG A 646 -37.30 -9.67 2.95
CA ARG A 646 -36.59 -10.95 3.04
C ARG A 646 -36.45 -11.36 4.50
N SER A 647 -36.52 -12.66 4.76
CA SER A 647 -36.27 -13.25 6.08
C SER A 647 -35.15 -14.27 6.01
N VAL A 648 -34.47 -14.49 7.14
CA VAL A 648 -33.39 -15.48 7.19
C VAL A 648 -33.94 -16.90 7.01
N SER A 649 -33.25 -17.73 6.22
CA SER A 649 -33.71 -19.09 5.92
C SER A 649 -33.93 -19.92 7.20
N ARG A 650 -35.08 -20.60 7.24
CA ARG A 650 -35.52 -21.46 8.36
C ARG A 650 -34.98 -22.88 8.27
N ASP A 651 -34.27 -23.22 7.19
CA ASP A 651 -33.82 -24.58 6.97
C ASP A 651 -33.05 -25.08 8.20
N PRO A 652 -33.49 -26.17 8.85
CA PRO A 652 -32.82 -26.68 10.01
C PRO A 652 -31.45 -27.20 9.56
N ILE A 653 -30.39 -26.46 9.91
CA ILE A 653 -29.05 -27.02 9.97
C ILE A 653 -29.17 -28.18 10.95
N VAL A 654 -29.08 -29.40 10.43
CA VAL A 654 -29.38 -30.63 11.16
C VAL A 654 -28.51 -30.72 12.41
N GLY A 655 -29.08 -30.35 13.56
CA GLY A 655 -28.57 -30.71 14.89
C GLY A 655 -27.76 -29.67 15.68
N SER A 656 -27.59 -28.42 15.23
CA SER A 656 -26.82 -27.43 16.00
C SER A 656 -27.56 -26.13 16.32
N ASP A 657 -27.88 -25.94 17.60
CA ASP A 657 -28.47 -24.71 18.15
C ASP A 657 -27.45 -23.60 18.45
N ARG A 658 -26.20 -23.72 17.96
CA ARG A 658 -25.12 -22.79 18.32
C ARG A 658 -24.92 -21.74 17.24
N PHE A 659 -24.85 -20.47 17.66
CA PHE A 659 -24.47 -19.32 16.83
C PHE A 659 -23.24 -19.59 15.95
N VAL A 660 -22.23 -20.26 16.50
CA VAL A 660 -20.98 -20.59 15.79
C VAL A 660 -21.27 -21.46 14.56
N ASP A 661 -22.18 -22.42 14.67
CA ASP A 661 -22.49 -23.33 13.59
C ASP A 661 -23.27 -22.62 12.46
N ASP A 662 -24.13 -21.66 12.80
CA ASP A 662 -24.80 -20.81 11.80
C ASP A 662 -23.79 -19.93 11.03
N VAL A 663 -22.79 -19.37 11.74
CA VAL A 663 -21.71 -18.60 11.10
C VAL A 663 -20.90 -19.49 10.16
N LEU A 664 -20.49 -20.69 10.62
CA LEU A 664 -19.70 -21.61 9.82
C LEU A 664 -20.47 -22.12 8.59
N HIS A 665 -21.78 -22.33 8.74
CA HIS A 665 -22.64 -22.71 7.64
C HIS A 665 -22.68 -21.62 6.55
N ALA A 666 -23.02 -20.38 6.92
CA ALA A 666 -23.04 -19.27 5.97
C ALA A 666 -21.65 -19.00 5.37
N ALA A 667 -20.60 -19.07 6.18
CA ALA A 667 -19.21 -18.97 5.75
C ALA A 667 -18.85 -20.02 4.68
N SER A 668 -19.27 -21.27 4.89
CA SER A 668 -18.98 -22.37 3.96
C SER A 668 -19.65 -22.18 2.60
N LEU A 669 -20.89 -21.66 2.58
CA LEU A 669 -21.60 -21.32 1.35
C LEU A 669 -20.91 -20.15 0.64
N LEU A 670 -20.57 -19.09 1.38
CA LEU A 670 -19.94 -17.90 0.81
C LEU A 670 -18.48 -18.10 0.37
N ARG A 671 -17.83 -19.21 0.75
CA ARG A 671 -16.38 -19.45 0.55
C ARG A 671 -15.97 -19.33 -0.91
N ASP A 672 -16.78 -19.87 -1.83
CA ASP A 672 -16.46 -19.92 -3.26
C ASP A 672 -17.04 -18.74 -4.05
N THR A 673 -17.65 -17.76 -3.36
CA THR A 673 -18.17 -16.55 -4.01
C THR A 673 -17.04 -15.55 -4.34
N PRO A 674 -17.21 -14.74 -5.41
CA PRO A 674 -16.25 -13.68 -5.76
C PRO A 674 -16.27 -12.48 -4.80
N LEU A 675 -17.09 -12.51 -3.75
CA LEU A 675 -17.18 -11.45 -2.76
C LEU A 675 -15.86 -11.28 -1.98
N LYS A 676 -15.50 -10.01 -1.71
CA LYS A 676 -14.41 -9.67 -0.78
C LYS A 676 -14.67 -10.31 0.59
N SER A 677 -13.62 -10.69 1.30
CA SER A 677 -13.73 -11.34 2.63
C SER A 677 -14.60 -10.54 3.61
N GLN A 678 -14.49 -9.21 3.61
CA GLN A 678 -15.30 -8.33 4.47
C GLN A 678 -16.81 -8.49 4.25
N HIS A 679 -17.27 -8.52 2.99
CA HIS A 679 -18.69 -8.71 2.65
C HIS A 679 -19.17 -10.13 3.00
N ARG A 680 -18.33 -11.15 2.80
CA ARG A 680 -18.67 -12.54 3.16
C ARG A 680 -18.87 -12.69 4.67
N SER A 681 -17.98 -12.10 5.46
CA SER A 681 -18.09 -12.15 6.92
C SER A 681 -19.27 -11.37 7.44
N GLN A 682 -19.61 -10.25 6.80
CA GLN A 682 -20.80 -9.48 7.09
C GLN A 682 -22.07 -10.31 6.87
N LEU A 683 -22.23 -10.91 5.70
CA LEU A 683 -23.37 -11.77 5.38
C LEU A 683 -23.47 -12.96 6.35
N ALA A 684 -22.35 -13.62 6.65
CA ALA A 684 -22.33 -14.74 7.60
C ALA A 684 -22.72 -14.33 9.03
N LEU A 685 -22.28 -13.16 9.49
CA LEU A 685 -22.66 -12.63 10.80
C LEU A 685 -24.13 -12.23 10.86
N TRP A 686 -24.63 -11.52 9.85
CA TRP A 686 -26.04 -11.14 9.78
C TRP A 686 -26.94 -12.36 9.76
N TYR A 687 -26.60 -13.38 8.96
CA TYR A 687 -27.35 -14.64 8.92
C TYR A 687 -27.42 -15.28 10.31
N ALA A 688 -26.28 -15.41 11.00
CA ALA A 688 -26.23 -16.04 12.31
C ALA A 688 -26.97 -15.23 13.40
N LEU A 689 -26.84 -13.90 13.37
CA LEU A 689 -27.54 -13.01 14.30
C LEU A 689 -29.06 -13.05 14.10
N ASP A 690 -29.53 -13.03 12.86
CA ASP A 690 -30.96 -13.10 12.59
C ASP A 690 -31.55 -14.48 12.90
N ARG A 691 -30.80 -15.57 12.66
CA ARG A 691 -31.20 -16.91 13.16
C ARG A 691 -31.24 -17.00 14.67
N CYS A 692 -30.32 -16.34 15.38
CA CYS A 692 -30.40 -16.20 16.83
C CYS A 692 -31.70 -15.51 17.24
N LYS A 693 -32.03 -14.37 16.62
CA LYS A 693 -33.30 -13.65 16.89
C LYS A 693 -34.54 -14.51 16.60
N LEU A 694 -34.58 -15.22 15.47
CA LEU A 694 -35.70 -16.11 15.16
C LEU A 694 -35.89 -17.20 16.22
N ARG A 695 -34.81 -17.82 16.69
CA ARG A 695 -34.87 -18.85 17.76
C ARG A 695 -35.41 -18.28 19.06
N LEU A 696 -35.06 -17.02 19.39
CA LEU A 696 -35.53 -16.35 20.60
C LEU A 696 -36.98 -15.92 20.49
N ASN A 697 -37.39 -15.37 19.35
CA ASN A 697 -38.78 -15.01 19.08
C ASN A 697 -39.69 -16.25 19.05
N GLY A 698 -39.19 -17.38 18.54
CA GLY A 698 -39.87 -18.67 18.64
C GLY A 698 -39.99 -19.20 20.08
N LYS A 699 -38.98 -18.92 20.92
CA LYS A 699 -38.97 -19.26 22.35
C LYS A 699 -39.71 -18.27 23.24
N GLN A 700 -40.00 -17.04 22.82
CA GLN A 700 -40.83 -16.10 23.58
C GLN A 700 -42.25 -16.63 23.83
N ARG A 701 -42.76 -17.55 23.00
CA ARG A 701 -44.01 -18.30 23.28
C ARG A 701 -43.89 -19.32 24.42
N LEU A 702 -42.67 -19.68 24.83
CA LEU A 702 -42.35 -20.59 25.92
C LEU A 702 -41.79 -19.84 27.16
N GLU A 703 -41.16 -18.68 26.95
CA GLU A 703 -40.49 -17.86 27.98
C GLU A 703 -41.41 -16.91 28.76
N GLU A 704 -42.68 -16.71 28.36
CA GLU A 704 -43.66 -16.17 29.32
C GLU A 704 -43.82 -17.09 30.56
N SER A 705 -43.44 -18.37 30.46
CA SER A 705 -43.32 -19.29 31.60
C SER A 705 -41.98 -19.20 32.38
N ILE A 706 -40.95 -18.51 31.86
CA ILE A 706 -39.60 -18.41 32.46
C ILE A 706 -39.24 -16.93 32.76
N ARG A 707 -40.24 -16.08 33.03
CA ARG A 707 -40.09 -14.66 33.40
C ARG A 707 -39.38 -14.37 34.74
N ALA A 708 -38.55 -15.27 35.28
CA ALA A 708 -38.04 -15.17 36.65
C ALA A 708 -36.52 -14.93 36.84
N ARG A 709 -35.70 -14.73 35.80
CA ARG A 709 -34.32 -14.22 36.01
C ARG A 709 -33.85 -13.28 34.91
N ARG A 710 -33.30 -12.13 35.36
CA ARG A 710 -32.60 -11.10 34.58
C ARG A 710 -31.66 -11.72 33.54
N ILE A 711 -32.05 -11.74 32.27
CA ILE A 711 -31.19 -11.96 31.12
C ILE A 711 -31.59 -10.87 30.12
N GLY A 712 -30.67 -9.96 29.83
CA GLY A 712 -30.86 -8.96 28.77
C GLY A 712 -30.83 -9.62 27.41
N ASP A 713 -31.85 -9.32 26.61
CA ASP A 713 -31.96 -9.27 25.15
C ASP A 713 -30.93 -10.09 24.35
N GLY A 714 -31.26 -11.37 24.12
CA GLY A 714 -31.08 -12.09 22.85
C GLY A 714 -29.75 -12.17 22.09
N GLU A 715 -28.68 -11.51 22.50
CA GLU A 715 -27.38 -11.59 21.82
C GLU A 715 -26.55 -12.78 22.30
N PRO A 716 -25.78 -13.43 21.41
CA PRO A 716 -24.86 -14.50 21.79
C PRO A 716 -23.83 -13.99 22.81
N SER A 717 -23.55 -14.82 23.82
CA SER A 717 -22.54 -14.50 24.83
C SER A 717 -21.18 -14.25 24.18
N PHE A 718 -20.37 -13.38 24.79
CA PHE A 718 -19.01 -13.13 24.30
C PHE A 718 -18.15 -14.41 24.20
N SER A 719 -18.44 -15.45 25.01
CA SER A 719 -17.79 -16.76 24.90
C SER A 719 -18.02 -17.43 23.54
N ALA A 720 -19.15 -17.17 22.88
CA ALA A 720 -19.42 -17.67 21.52
C ALA A 720 -18.44 -17.08 20.49
N CYS A 721 -17.87 -15.90 20.74
CA CYS A 721 -16.80 -15.35 19.90
C CYS A 721 -15.52 -16.19 20.01
N GLU A 722 -15.19 -16.70 21.20
CA GLU A 722 -13.99 -17.53 21.39
C GLU A 722 -14.14 -18.90 20.74
N ASP A 723 -15.33 -19.49 20.89
CA ASP A 723 -15.67 -20.73 20.21
C ASP A 723 -15.67 -20.53 18.69
N LEU A 724 -16.17 -19.39 18.19
CA LEU A 724 -16.10 -19.04 16.78
C LEU A 724 -14.66 -18.94 16.28
N VAL A 725 -13.76 -18.24 17.01
CA VAL A 725 -12.33 -18.18 16.66
C VAL A 725 -11.73 -19.59 16.59
N ARG A 726 -12.05 -20.44 17.58
CA ARG A 726 -11.53 -21.81 17.65
C ARG A 726 -12.01 -22.66 16.48
N GLU A 727 -13.30 -22.62 16.18
CA GLU A 727 -13.88 -23.42 15.09
C GLU A 727 -13.46 -22.91 13.72
N LEU A 728 -13.39 -21.60 13.49
CA LEU A 728 -12.83 -21.05 12.24
C LEU A 728 -11.38 -21.47 12.04
N ALA A 729 -10.58 -21.49 13.11
CA ALA A 729 -9.20 -21.99 13.05
C ALA A 729 -9.16 -23.49 12.72
N ARG A 730 -10.10 -24.28 13.24
CA ARG A 730 -10.23 -25.72 12.96
C ARG A 730 -10.64 -25.99 11.51
N VAL A 731 -11.58 -25.21 10.97
CA VAL A 731 -12.09 -25.36 9.59
C VAL A 731 -11.16 -24.71 8.56
N GLY A 732 -10.21 -23.89 9.00
CA GLY A 732 -9.23 -23.22 8.13
C GLY A 732 -9.71 -21.89 7.54
N ASP A 733 -10.88 -21.39 7.96
CA ASP A 733 -11.51 -20.15 7.49
C ASP A 733 -11.19 -18.93 8.37
N PHE A 734 -10.07 -18.95 9.08
CA PHE A 734 -9.68 -17.85 9.97
C PHE A 734 -9.49 -16.50 9.23
N ASP A 735 -9.28 -16.55 7.91
CA ASP A 735 -9.13 -15.37 7.05
C ASP A 735 -10.44 -14.65 6.78
N LEU A 736 -11.58 -15.32 6.96
CA LEU A 736 -12.90 -14.76 6.73
C LEU A 736 -13.08 -13.53 7.65
N PHE A 737 -12.80 -13.68 8.94
CA PHE A 737 -12.98 -12.63 9.93
C PHE A 737 -11.76 -11.70 10.12
N ASN A 738 -10.94 -11.55 9.08
CA ASN A 738 -9.87 -10.56 9.07
C ASN A 738 -10.38 -9.23 8.52
N GLY A 739 -9.92 -8.13 9.14
CA GLY A 739 -10.17 -6.79 8.62
C GLY A 739 -11.26 -6.01 9.35
N PHE A 740 -11.69 -6.48 10.53
CA PHE A 740 -12.69 -5.78 11.33
C PHE A 740 -12.09 -4.64 12.15
N HIS A 741 -12.92 -3.65 12.44
CA HIS A 741 -12.57 -2.49 13.24
C HIS A 741 -13.43 -2.43 14.50
N CYS A 742 -12.82 -2.10 15.63
CA CYS A 742 -13.52 -1.76 16.86
C CYS A 742 -14.17 -0.38 16.70
N LYS A 743 -15.48 -0.36 16.45
CA LYS A 743 -16.29 0.86 16.29
C LYS A 743 -16.24 1.74 17.55
N ALA A 744 -16.18 1.13 18.74
CA ALA A 744 -15.97 1.88 19.98
C ALA A 744 -14.63 2.64 20.00
N CYS A 745 -13.57 2.07 19.41
CA CYS A 745 -12.28 2.74 19.28
C CYS A 745 -12.22 3.76 18.14
N GLU A 746 -13.13 3.69 17.17
CA GLU A 746 -13.23 4.67 16.09
C GLU A 746 -13.55 6.07 16.62
N PHE A 747 -14.45 6.13 17.61
CA PHE A 747 -14.87 7.37 18.27
C PHE A 747 -14.09 7.69 19.56
N SER A 748 -13.15 6.83 19.97
CA SER A 748 -12.36 7.03 21.18
C SER A 748 -11.43 8.25 21.06
N ILE A 749 -11.11 8.90 22.17
CA ILE A 749 -10.13 10.01 22.22
C ILE A 749 -8.68 9.48 22.16
N SER A 750 -8.45 8.20 22.48
CA SER A 750 -7.11 7.62 22.51
C SER A 750 -6.56 7.39 21.10
N SER A 751 -5.63 8.26 20.68
CA SER A 751 -5.01 8.20 19.35
C SER A 751 -4.33 6.86 19.01
N ARG A 752 -3.94 6.06 20.01
CA ARG A 752 -3.32 4.74 19.80
C ARG A 752 -4.35 3.68 19.42
N ASN A 753 -5.48 3.64 20.13
CA ASN A 753 -6.54 2.66 19.88
C ASN A 753 -7.32 2.96 18.61
N ILE A 754 -7.60 4.25 18.33
CA ILE A 754 -8.17 4.68 17.04
C ILE A 754 -7.31 4.17 15.89
N LYS A 755 -5.99 4.36 15.96
CA LYS A 755 -5.07 3.94 14.88
C LYS A 755 -5.00 2.43 14.73
N ARG A 756 -5.00 1.68 15.84
CA ARG A 756 -4.77 0.22 15.83
C ARG A 756 -6.04 -0.58 15.58
N TYR A 757 -7.14 -0.23 16.24
CA TYR A 757 -8.37 -1.02 16.23
C TYR A 757 -9.54 -0.27 15.56
N GLY A 758 -9.58 1.07 15.61
CA GLY A 758 -10.67 1.85 15.00
C GLY A 758 -10.53 2.07 13.49
N ARG A 759 -9.31 2.22 12.98
CA ARG A 759 -9.06 2.54 11.54
C ARG A 759 -8.41 1.40 10.77
N LYS A 760 -7.76 0.47 11.45
CA LYS A 760 -7.03 -0.62 10.83
C LYS A 760 -7.79 -1.91 11.06
N GLY A 761 -7.98 -2.67 9.99
CA GLY A 761 -8.66 -3.95 10.07
C GLY A 761 -7.77 -4.92 10.84
N VAL A 762 -8.29 -5.50 11.90
CA VAL A 762 -7.60 -6.49 12.73
C VAL A 762 -8.25 -7.87 12.56
N SER A 763 -7.53 -8.92 12.96
CA SER A 763 -8.15 -10.24 13.04
C SER A 763 -9.18 -10.29 14.16
N PHE A 764 -10.21 -11.10 14.01
CA PHE A 764 -11.25 -11.27 15.02
C PHE A 764 -10.68 -11.74 16.38
N GLY A 765 -9.63 -12.57 16.38
CA GLY A 765 -8.93 -12.95 17.60
C GLY A 765 -8.24 -11.77 18.32
N GLU A 766 -7.58 -10.87 17.57
CA GLU A 766 -6.99 -9.65 18.13
C GLU A 766 -8.05 -8.69 18.66
N LEU A 767 -9.18 -8.61 17.96
CA LEU A 767 -10.31 -7.76 18.33
C LEU A 767 -11.00 -8.28 19.61
N SER A 768 -11.21 -9.60 19.71
CA SER A 768 -11.71 -10.26 20.91
C SER A 768 -10.77 -10.03 22.10
N ARG A 769 -9.46 -10.20 21.92
CA ARG A 769 -8.46 -9.90 22.97
C ARG A 769 -8.49 -8.43 23.38
N HIS A 770 -8.52 -7.52 22.40
CA HIS A 770 -8.63 -6.10 22.65
C HIS A 770 -9.86 -5.78 23.50
N TYR A 771 -11.01 -6.37 23.18
CA TYR A 771 -12.24 -6.14 23.94
C TYR A 771 -12.16 -6.70 25.35
N LYS A 772 -11.54 -7.86 25.58
CA LYS A 772 -11.26 -8.39 26.93
C LYS A 772 -10.40 -7.44 27.76
N GLU A 773 -9.30 -6.97 27.17
CA GLU A 773 -8.38 -6.05 27.83
C GLU A 773 -9.01 -4.68 28.08
N PHE A 774 -9.87 -4.21 27.17
CA PHE A 774 -10.49 -2.89 27.26
C PHE A 774 -11.73 -2.88 28.17
N GLY A 775 -12.53 -3.95 28.15
CA GLY A 775 -13.69 -4.14 29.02
C GLY A 775 -13.31 -4.23 30.50
N SER A 776 -12.10 -4.72 30.82
CA SER A 776 -11.58 -4.68 32.19
C SER A 776 -11.19 -3.29 32.71
N ARG A 777 -11.15 -2.26 31.85
CA ARG A 777 -10.63 -0.91 32.17
C ARG A 777 -11.70 0.19 32.17
N LEU A 778 -12.89 -0.07 31.67
CA LEU A 778 -13.99 0.88 31.64
C LEU A 778 -15.01 0.45 32.70
N ASP A 779 -15.30 1.34 33.65
CA ASP A 779 -16.35 1.17 34.65
C ASP A 779 -17.70 0.84 33.96
N ASP A 780 -18.22 -0.37 34.24
CA ASP A 780 -19.58 -0.95 34.15
C ASP A 780 -20.56 -0.57 33.01
N THR A 781 -20.21 0.33 32.09
CA THR A 781 -21.13 0.87 31.07
C THR A 781 -20.88 0.33 29.67
N HIS A 782 -19.75 -0.36 29.46
CA HIS A 782 -19.54 -1.17 28.27
C HIS A 782 -20.04 -2.58 28.55
N GLU A 783 -21.36 -2.77 28.51
CA GLU A 783 -21.91 -4.12 28.56
C GLU A 783 -21.30 -4.93 27.41
N LEU A 784 -20.68 -6.07 27.74
CA LEU A 784 -20.19 -7.09 26.79
C LEU A 784 -21.27 -7.58 25.81
N ARG A 785 -22.50 -7.10 25.96
CA ARG A 785 -23.70 -7.44 25.20
C ARG A 785 -23.76 -6.78 23.83
N GLU A 786 -23.18 -5.60 23.61
CA GLU A 786 -23.27 -4.90 22.30
C GLU A 786 -22.05 -5.17 21.39
N TRP A 787 -21.41 -6.32 21.51
CA TRP A 787 -20.20 -6.60 20.72
C TRP A 787 -20.51 -6.68 19.22
N SER A 788 -21.70 -7.16 18.83
CA SER A 788 -22.12 -7.26 17.43
C SER A 788 -22.12 -5.89 16.72
N THR A 789 -22.52 -4.82 17.41
CA THR A 789 -22.63 -3.46 16.87
C THR A 789 -21.42 -2.57 17.15
N ARG A 790 -20.72 -2.80 18.27
CA ARG A 790 -19.57 -1.97 18.71
C ARG A 790 -18.21 -2.59 18.45
N MET A 791 -18.10 -3.91 18.41
CA MET A 791 -16.84 -4.60 18.16
C MET A 791 -16.56 -4.70 16.67
N ILE A 792 -17.59 -4.88 15.85
CA ILE A 792 -17.47 -5.13 14.42
C ILE A 792 -18.04 -3.96 13.62
N SER A 793 -17.17 -3.23 12.91
CA SER A 793 -17.60 -2.36 11.82
C SER A 793 -17.91 -3.21 10.58
N LEU A 794 -19.19 -3.27 10.22
CA LEU A 794 -19.67 -3.90 8.99
C LEU A 794 -19.77 -2.82 7.90
N PRO A 795 -19.41 -3.11 6.64
CA PRO A 795 -19.68 -2.22 5.51
C PRO A 795 -21.14 -1.75 5.51
N PRO A 796 -21.44 -0.50 5.10
CA PRO A 796 -22.82 -0.07 4.94
C PRO A 796 -23.54 -0.94 3.92
N GLU A 797 -24.84 -1.13 4.10
CA GLU A 797 -25.67 -1.99 3.24
C GLU A 797 -25.59 -1.60 1.76
N GLN A 798 -25.42 -0.30 1.47
CA GLN A 798 -25.24 0.23 0.13
C GLN A 798 -23.96 -0.30 -0.54
N GLU A 799 -22.85 -0.44 0.20
CA GLU A 799 -21.61 -1.01 -0.34
C GLU A 799 -21.79 -2.48 -0.68
N LEU A 800 -22.54 -3.22 0.15
CA LEU A 800 -22.85 -4.62 -0.12
C LEU A 800 -23.79 -4.77 -1.33
N CYS A 801 -24.80 -3.91 -1.45
CA CYS A 801 -25.71 -3.86 -2.60
C CYS A 801 -24.93 -3.59 -3.90
N LEU A 802 -24.04 -2.60 -3.89
CA LEU A 802 -23.13 -2.33 -5.01
C LEU A 802 -22.25 -3.54 -5.32
N ALA A 803 -21.67 -4.18 -4.29
CA ALA A 803 -20.80 -5.34 -4.47
C ALA A 803 -21.53 -6.56 -5.04
N LEU A 804 -22.79 -6.79 -4.66
CA LEU A 804 -23.62 -7.87 -5.20
C LEU A 804 -24.17 -7.57 -6.59
N SER A 805 -24.25 -6.28 -6.96
CA SER A 805 -24.69 -5.83 -8.28
C SER A 805 -23.56 -5.76 -9.32
N GLU A 806 -22.30 -5.98 -8.92
CA GLU A 806 -21.17 -6.04 -9.87
C GLU A 806 -21.33 -7.24 -10.84
N PRO A 807 -21.02 -7.09 -12.14
CA PRO A 807 -21.07 -8.20 -13.09
C PRO A 807 -20.20 -9.38 -12.65
N GLY A 808 -20.73 -10.62 -12.73
CA GLY A 808 -20.03 -11.83 -12.27
C GLY A 808 -20.30 -12.21 -10.81
N MET A 809 -21.28 -11.58 -10.15
CA MET A 809 -21.68 -11.84 -8.76
C MET A 809 -22.93 -12.72 -8.65
N GLU A 810 -23.34 -13.40 -9.72
CA GLU A 810 -24.58 -14.18 -9.76
C GLU A 810 -24.58 -15.30 -8.72
N THR A 811 -23.45 -16.01 -8.56
CA THR A 811 -23.30 -17.03 -7.51
C THR A 811 -23.42 -16.43 -6.11
N ALA A 812 -22.91 -15.22 -5.90
CA ALA A 812 -23.00 -14.54 -4.60
C ALA A 812 -24.44 -14.13 -4.29
N MET A 813 -25.17 -13.64 -5.29
CA MET A 813 -26.59 -13.30 -5.16
C MET A 813 -27.45 -14.54 -4.91
N GLN A 814 -27.20 -15.66 -5.60
CA GLN A 814 -27.92 -16.92 -5.34
C GLN A 814 -27.71 -17.41 -3.91
N ILE A 815 -26.49 -17.30 -3.38
CA ILE A 815 -26.21 -17.66 -1.99
C ILE A 815 -26.82 -16.65 -1.02
N PHE A 816 -26.86 -15.38 -1.38
CA PHE A 816 -27.60 -14.36 -0.62
C PHE A 816 -29.10 -14.70 -0.54
N ASP A 817 -29.73 -15.05 -1.67
CA ASP A 817 -31.13 -15.48 -1.74
C ASP A 817 -31.39 -16.76 -0.94
N LEU A 818 -30.43 -17.69 -0.91
CA LEU A 818 -30.50 -18.90 -0.09
C LEU A 818 -30.44 -18.58 1.41
N LEU A 819 -29.58 -17.65 1.81
CA LEU A 819 -29.44 -17.24 3.21
C LEU A 819 -30.60 -16.34 3.67
N PHE A 820 -31.14 -15.51 2.77
CA PHE A 820 -32.16 -14.50 3.01
C PHE A 820 -33.26 -14.54 1.91
N PRO A 821 -34.10 -15.59 1.88
CA PRO A 821 -35.21 -15.70 0.93
C PRO A 821 -36.21 -14.55 1.04
N ALA A 822 -36.86 -14.22 -0.08
CA ALA A 822 -37.92 -13.21 -0.12
C ALA A 822 -39.18 -13.67 0.64
N ASP A 823 -39.71 -12.78 1.46
CA ASP A 823 -40.95 -12.98 2.21
C ASP A 823 -42.12 -13.12 1.24
N GLY A 824 -42.89 -14.20 1.35
CA GLY A 824 -44.07 -14.45 0.51
C GLY A 824 -43.91 -15.55 -0.54
N VAL A 825 -42.74 -16.19 -0.65
CA VAL A 825 -42.64 -17.53 -1.22
C VAL A 825 -43.01 -18.51 -0.10
N GLU A 826 -44.29 -18.53 0.30
CA GLU A 826 -44.79 -19.63 1.12
C GLU A 826 -44.71 -20.88 0.26
N ASP A 827 -43.92 -21.86 0.70
CA ASP A 827 -43.84 -23.20 0.11
C ASP A 827 -45.27 -23.76 -0.01
N SER A 828 -45.84 -23.63 -1.21
CA SER A 828 -47.06 -24.32 -1.57
C SER A 828 -46.75 -25.81 -1.59
N ASP A 829 -47.06 -26.47 -0.48
CA ASP A 829 -47.20 -27.91 -0.28
C ASP A 829 -46.13 -28.81 -0.92
N GLY A 830 -45.13 -29.18 -0.12
CA GLY A 830 -45.04 -30.57 0.32
C GLY A 830 -44.61 -31.67 -0.67
N ASP A 831 -43.88 -31.37 -1.75
CA ASP A 831 -43.13 -32.40 -2.49
C ASP A 831 -41.63 -32.11 -2.45
N SER A 832 -40.94 -32.80 -1.53
CA SER A 832 -39.49 -32.77 -1.38
C SER A 832 -38.79 -33.39 -2.60
N VAL A 833 -38.48 -32.60 -3.61
CA VAL A 833 -37.45 -32.95 -4.58
C VAL A 833 -36.11 -32.59 -3.98
N GLY A 834 -35.38 -33.60 -3.49
CA GLY A 834 -34.00 -33.44 -3.06
C GLY A 834 -33.17 -32.84 -4.19
N ILE A 835 -32.70 -31.60 -4.01
CA ILE A 835 -31.73 -30.97 -4.90
C ILE A 835 -30.39 -31.68 -4.67
N ASP A 836 -30.12 -32.70 -5.48
CA ASP A 836 -28.78 -33.27 -5.63
C ASP A 836 -27.92 -32.22 -6.36
N VAL A 837 -26.99 -31.60 -5.63
CA VAL A 837 -26.02 -30.65 -6.18
C VAL A 837 -24.99 -31.43 -7.01
N ARG A 838 -25.42 -31.87 -8.20
CA ARG A 838 -24.56 -32.39 -9.26
C ARG A 838 -25.02 -31.82 -10.61
N LEU A 839 -24.27 -30.80 -11.03
CA LEU A 839 -24.09 -30.28 -12.39
C LEU A 839 -24.87 -31.00 -13.51
N ALA A 840 -25.94 -30.36 -14.00
CA ALA A 840 -26.39 -30.47 -15.40
C ALA A 840 -27.30 -29.28 -15.75
N VAL A 841 -26.90 -28.50 -16.75
CA VAL A 841 -27.67 -27.38 -17.33
C VAL A 841 -28.36 -27.86 -18.60
N PRO A 842 -29.60 -27.44 -18.89
CA PRO A 842 -30.02 -27.17 -20.25
C PRO A 842 -30.28 -25.68 -20.46
N MET A 843 -29.65 -25.15 -21.51
CA MET A 843 -29.84 -23.80 -22.04
C MET A 843 -31.28 -23.59 -22.54
N VAL A 844 -31.81 -22.40 -22.30
CA VAL A 844 -32.92 -21.86 -23.09
C VAL A 844 -32.40 -20.61 -23.80
N ASP A 845 -32.29 -20.71 -25.12
CA ASP A 845 -31.92 -19.60 -26.00
C ASP A 845 -33.09 -18.62 -26.13
N PHE A 846 -32.83 -17.33 -25.84
CA PHE A 846 -33.69 -16.24 -26.31
C PHE A 846 -33.06 -15.60 -27.54
N VAL A 847 -33.72 -15.85 -28.67
CA VAL A 847 -33.49 -15.23 -29.98
C VAL A 847 -34.01 -13.79 -29.94
N VAL A 848 -33.15 -12.81 -30.22
CA VAL A 848 -33.53 -11.42 -30.53
C VAL A 848 -33.53 -11.24 -32.05
N PRO A 849 -34.63 -10.84 -32.70
CA PRO A 849 -34.59 -10.41 -34.08
C PRO A 849 -34.20 -8.93 -34.16
N GLY A 850 -33.16 -8.64 -34.95
CA GLY A 850 -32.77 -7.29 -35.30
C GLY A 850 -33.66 -6.68 -36.38
N THR A 851 -33.60 -5.36 -36.53
CA THR A 851 -33.79 -4.67 -37.81
C THR A 851 -32.88 -3.45 -37.88
N ASP A 852 -32.17 -3.36 -39.00
CA ASP A 852 -31.46 -2.21 -39.53
C ASP A 852 -32.45 -1.15 -40.05
N SER A 853 -32.09 0.14 -39.97
CA SER A 853 -32.08 1.04 -41.15
C SER A 853 -31.65 2.46 -40.79
N ALA A 854 -30.87 3.05 -41.68
CA ALA A 854 -30.38 4.44 -41.69
C ALA A 854 -31.28 5.37 -42.52
N GLU A 855 -30.95 6.68 -42.51
CA GLU A 855 -31.42 7.79 -43.38
C GLU A 855 -32.81 8.38 -43.02
N ALA A 856 -33.16 9.67 -43.14
CA ALA A 856 -32.53 10.92 -43.59
C ALA A 856 -33.49 12.12 -43.35
N TYR A 857 -32.93 13.33 -43.13
CA TYR A 857 -33.38 14.69 -43.55
C TYR A 857 -34.70 15.40 -43.11
N GLU A 858 -34.52 16.73 -42.92
CA GLU A 858 -35.42 17.92 -43.05
C GLU A 858 -36.43 18.30 -41.92
N THR A 859 -36.22 19.42 -41.19
CA THR A 859 -36.63 20.86 -41.36
C THR A 859 -38.10 21.20 -41.02
N LEU A 860 -38.28 22.22 -40.14
CA LEU A 860 -39.32 23.28 -40.07
C LEU A 860 -39.37 23.79 -38.61
N GLU A 861 -38.85 24.98 -38.26
CA GLU A 861 -39.48 26.31 -38.33
C GLU A 861 -40.88 26.43 -37.70
N GLY A 862 -40.98 27.24 -36.63
CA GLY A 862 -41.97 28.33 -36.58
C GLY A 862 -43.01 28.34 -35.47
N LEU A 863 -42.99 29.44 -34.69
CA LEU A 863 -44.13 30.17 -34.08
C LEU A 863 -44.78 29.53 -32.84
N ASP A 864 -45.28 30.24 -31.83
CA ASP A 864 -45.31 31.65 -31.44
C ASP A 864 -45.75 31.72 -29.96
N ASP A 865 -45.54 32.88 -29.37
CA ASP A 865 -46.00 33.37 -28.06
C ASP A 865 -47.41 32.92 -27.62
N ILE A 866 -47.62 32.74 -26.31
CA ILE A 866 -48.79 33.23 -25.57
C ILE A 866 -48.34 33.62 -24.15
N ASP A 867 -48.33 34.94 -23.92
CA ASP A 867 -48.46 35.62 -22.64
C ASP A 867 -49.87 35.38 -22.08
N LEU A 868 -50.02 35.11 -20.77
CA LEU A 868 -51.21 35.53 -20.01
C LEU A 868 -50.92 35.53 -18.49
N LEU A 869 -50.74 36.75 -17.97
CA LEU A 869 -50.83 37.12 -16.55
C LEU A 869 -52.31 37.33 -16.14
N SER A 870 -52.53 37.24 -14.81
CA SER A 870 -53.66 37.79 -14.01
C SER A 870 -54.95 36.94 -13.96
N ALA A 871 -55.71 36.79 -12.87
CA ALA A 871 -55.66 37.27 -11.48
C ALA A 871 -56.77 36.57 -10.65
N PHE A 872 -56.82 36.89 -9.35
CA PHE A 872 -57.91 36.78 -8.35
C PHE A 872 -57.93 35.61 -7.34
N ASP A 873 -57.27 35.85 -6.20
CA ASP A 873 -57.81 36.11 -4.85
C ASP A 873 -58.95 35.28 -4.19
N LEU A 874 -58.66 34.97 -2.90
CA LEU A 874 -59.48 35.01 -1.67
C LEU A 874 -60.02 33.72 -0.99
N MET A 875 -59.81 33.76 0.34
CA MET A 875 -60.35 32.98 1.48
C MET A 875 -59.48 31.79 1.95
N SER A 876 -59.14 31.62 3.23
CA SER A 876 -59.43 32.36 4.47
C SER A 876 -58.58 31.81 5.61
N THR A 877 -58.31 32.70 6.56
CA THR A 877 -57.82 32.55 7.95
C THR A 877 -58.09 31.24 8.68
N GLU A 878 -57.09 30.74 9.44
CA GLU A 878 -57.31 30.31 10.82
C GLU A 878 -56.01 30.41 11.66
N THR A 879 -56.07 31.27 12.68
CA THR A 879 -55.11 31.46 13.76
C THR A 879 -55.41 30.48 14.89
N PHE A 880 -54.39 29.80 15.42
CA PHE A 880 -54.30 29.47 16.85
C PHE A 880 -52.83 29.49 17.30
N GLY A 881 -52.56 30.33 18.29
CA GLY A 881 -51.25 30.44 18.92
C GLY A 881 -50.99 29.34 19.93
N ASN A 882 -49.71 29.17 20.29
CA ASN A 882 -49.33 28.87 21.65
C ASN A 882 -47.91 29.38 21.92
N THR A 883 -47.86 30.39 22.76
CA THR A 883 -46.70 30.91 23.47
C THR A 883 -46.22 29.88 24.50
N CYS A 884 -44.93 29.55 24.50
CA CYS A 884 -44.24 29.12 25.72
C CYS A 884 -42.79 29.66 25.70
N SER A 885 -42.65 30.79 26.36
CA SER A 885 -41.38 31.38 26.81
C SER A 885 -40.75 30.53 27.92
N PHE A 886 -39.46 30.22 27.80
CA PHE A 886 -38.61 29.89 28.94
C PHE A 886 -37.32 30.72 28.90
N SER A 887 -37.19 31.56 29.91
CA SER A 887 -36.05 32.38 30.29
C SER A 887 -34.93 31.54 30.89
N PHE A 888 -33.68 31.80 30.50
CA PHE A 888 -32.52 31.55 31.36
C PHE A 888 -31.83 32.88 31.67
N GLY A 889 -31.77 33.20 32.96
CA GLY A 889 -31.05 34.34 33.51
C GLY A 889 -29.54 34.10 33.58
N PRO A 890 -28.76 35.14 33.92
CA PRO A 890 -27.31 35.18 33.77
C PRO A 890 -26.59 34.89 35.09
N THR A 891 -25.44 34.22 35.03
CA THR A 891 -24.38 34.32 36.03
C THR A 891 -23.01 34.14 35.38
N GLY A 892 -22.14 35.13 35.58
CA GLY A 892 -20.74 35.13 35.12
C GLY A 892 -19.77 34.53 36.13
N ILE A 893 -18.53 34.27 35.70
CA ILE A 893 -17.30 35.07 35.85
C ILE A 893 -16.32 34.50 34.83
#